data_AF-A0A0A9Y1Q2-F1
#
_entry.id   AF-A0A0A9Y1Q2-F1
#
_cell.length_a   1.000
_cell.length_b   1.000
_cell.length_c   1.000
_cell.angle_alpha   90.00
_cell.angle_beta   90.00
_cell.angle_gamma   90.00
#
_symmetry.space_group_name_H-M   'P 1'
#
loop_
_entity.id
_entity.type
_entity.pdbx_description
1 polymer ?
#
loop_
_entity_poly.entity_id
_entity_poly.type
_entity_poly.pdbx_seq_one_letter_code
_entity_poly.pdbx_strand_id
1 'polypeptide(L)'
;ETVLFPEVVVITKHRAPFGYPRRLRINRRKKSAMASIPKVEDLFASWLSILRERLEKSKRPYDKSVNQKIESLLRMYSGGGMSDQRNREEGMSETTYKSIAERMLPRTGRYTSKYVCKLGLETWTNVVEGTMTAIHREEKCVEVDNKKMIPYDYLFLFCGKQFSTPQADHRNIVLGKECKSLYDLKTPWIRRVSLKPRNLFMINCLSDATVALQYIKRLNPGRGQILVYGSCVNCLSCIEALLQFGVIPSRIAFVESELNAPYAIDYFNDPVVYKAIRRRMFDIGISHYFYYNFVNWDYNEATQLISKAHFESESRMASLKCLALFSFTPKEIGLETLLAYGDSNLVYDGGLVIDTDFRTNDPYIYAAGPGTRYKKKYFADHYFHEHYNSSEVGDEMAERTFSIIPDLPHEELETKQDIVDFKKPVVTACCIPGNKHLLMVRRPGPIVPLEVLINQLDFGSILVTGSPTNNDSSEPEYFKIILNDQHFVIDILCLSSIPIDVDNIVQLYGRHEKMLNNLLLRYKSHVITDFYEFFKEPWAYLFYHDRFDNLIEKMRAQFYVKLPLSDKTFADLIAEALKRSNWTKLPHSAMPLLEEIFLSFPDLKKNMAEEILKFFNENRNHLPMALNDELTRSVLQIAGENIIYIQKAHRAGGKPLVSEPYSFEKHKKMYQPKEYYERIE
;
A
#
# COMPACT_ATOMS: atom_id res chain seq x y z
N GLU A 1 36.07 16.16 -25.43
CA GLU A 1 35.61 15.92 -24.05
C GLU A 1 34.10 16.12 -23.99
N THR A 2 33.36 15.07 -24.31
CA THR A 2 31.94 14.94 -24.00
C THR A 2 31.82 13.57 -23.40
N VAL A 3 31.80 13.52 -22.06
CA VAL A 3 31.56 12.30 -21.30
C VAL A 3 30.14 11.86 -21.63
N LEU A 4 30.02 10.86 -22.49
CA LEU A 4 28.77 10.13 -22.72
C LEU A 4 28.50 9.37 -21.42
N PHE A 5 27.53 9.86 -20.65
CA PHE A 5 26.97 9.06 -19.56
C PHE A 5 26.32 7.81 -20.18
N PRO A 6 26.45 6.63 -19.56
CA PRO A 6 25.78 5.43 -20.04
C PRO A 6 24.26 5.67 -20.04
N GLU A 7 23.64 5.62 -21.22
CA GLU A 7 22.20 5.78 -21.36
C GLU A 7 21.48 4.59 -20.71
N VAL A 8 20.73 4.84 -19.64
CA VAL A 8 19.85 3.83 -19.06
C VAL A 8 18.56 3.79 -19.88
N VAL A 9 18.41 2.74 -20.68
CA VAL A 9 17.17 2.45 -21.41
C VAL A 9 16.24 1.66 -20.50
N VAL A 10 15.14 2.28 -20.09
CA VAL A 10 14.09 1.61 -19.31
C VAL A 10 13.01 1.13 -20.27
N ILE A 11 12.93 -0.19 -20.46
CA ILE A 11 11.86 -0.82 -21.23
C ILE A 11 10.66 -0.98 -20.31
N THR A 12 9.58 -0.28 -20.59
CA THR A 12 8.32 -0.40 -19.83
C THR A 12 7.30 -1.19 -20.63
N LYS A 13 6.69 -2.19 -20.01
CA LYS A 13 5.70 -3.06 -20.65
C LYS A 13 4.34 -2.38 -20.71
N HIS A 14 4.07 -1.55 -21.73
CA HIS A 14 2.69 -1.12 -22.07
C HIS A 14 2.43 -0.96 -23.57
N ARG A 15 1.72 -1.92 -24.18
CA ARG A 15 0.44 -1.67 -24.90
C ARG A 15 -0.24 -2.95 -25.40
N ALA A 16 -1.57 -2.95 -25.31
CA ALA A 16 -2.42 -3.70 -26.23
C ALA A 16 -2.44 -2.99 -27.61
N PRO A 17 -2.44 -3.73 -28.74
CA PRO A 17 -2.38 -3.13 -30.07
C PRO A 17 -3.76 -2.59 -30.48
N PHE A 18 -3.89 -1.28 -30.62
CA PHE A 18 -5.04 -0.69 -31.32
C PHE A 18 -4.57 0.19 -32.47
N GLY A 19 -4.74 -0.33 -33.69
CA GLY A 19 -4.61 0.42 -34.93
C GLY A 19 -5.72 1.47 -35.02
N TYR A 20 -5.34 2.72 -35.29
CA TYR A 20 -6.25 3.79 -35.63
C TYR A 20 -6.71 3.65 -37.09
N PRO A 21 -8.01 3.75 -37.40
CA PRO A 21 -8.44 4.12 -38.74
C PRO A 21 -8.42 5.65 -38.91
N ARG A 22 -8.06 6.04 -40.13
CA ARG A 22 -7.81 7.37 -40.68
C ARG A 22 -8.89 8.42 -40.37
N ARG A 23 -8.43 9.66 -40.19
CA ARG A 23 -9.24 10.90 -40.15
C ARG A 23 -10.18 10.99 -41.35
N LEU A 24 -11.49 10.95 -41.11
CA LEU A 24 -12.52 11.39 -42.05
C LEU A 24 -12.96 12.81 -41.67
N ARG A 25 -12.64 13.78 -42.54
CA ARG A 25 -13.18 15.14 -42.54
C ARG A 25 -14.67 15.06 -42.90
N ILE A 26 -15.57 15.51 -42.03
CA ILE A 26 -16.98 15.72 -42.37
C ILE A 26 -17.40 17.15 -42.03
N ASN A 27 -17.97 17.80 -43.04
CA ASN A 27 -18.42 19.17 -43.10
C ASN A 27 -19.57 19.49 -42.13
N ARG A 28 -19.53 20.70 -41.55
CA ARG A 28 -20.65 21.35 -40.85
C ARG A 28 -21.84 21.55 -41.80
N ARG A 29 -23.02 21.02 -41.46
CA ARG A 29 -24.32 21.53 -41.90
C ARG A 29 -25.28 21.66 -40.71
N LYS A 30 -26.06 22.75 -40.79
CA LYS A 30 -26.95 23.37 -39.79
C LYS A 30 -28.04 22.41 -39.26
N LYS A 31 -28.29 22.44 -37.94
CA LYS A 31 -29.51 21.85 -37.32
C LYS A 31 -30.54 22.95 -37.07
N SER A 32 -31.77 22.67 -37.52
CA SER A 32 -33.00 23.42 -37.28
C SER A 32 -33.50 23.27 -35.83
N ALA A 33 -34.14 24.32 -35.30
CA ALA A 33 -34.69 24.38 -33.96
C ALA A 33 -35.97 23.52 -33.82
N MET A 34 -36.05 22.73 -32.74
CA MET A 34 -37.27 22.11 -32.23
C MET A 34 -37.47 22.64 -30.80
N ALA A 35 -38.63 23.27 -30.53
CA ALA A 35 -38.98 23.83 -29.24
C ALA A 35 -39.27 22.73 -28.20
N SER A 36 -38.62 22.82 -27.04
CA SER A 36 -38.81 21.90 -25.91
C SER A 36 -40.01 22.30 -25.04
N ILE A 37 -40.81 21.32 -24.64
CA ILE A 37 -41.92 21.47 -23.68
C ILE A 37 -41.32 21.73 -22.28
N PRO A 38 -41.83 22.71 -21.49
CA PRO A 38 -41.33 22.99 -20.15
C PRO A 38 -41.50 21.80 -19.19
N LYS A 39 -40.54 21.59 -18.30
CA LYS A 39 -40.66 20.55 -17.25
C LYS A 39 -41.71 20.98 -16.22
N VAL A 40 -42.36 19.99 -15.60
CA VAL A 40 -43.40 20.19 -14.57
C VAL A 40 -42.88 21.03 -13.38
N GLU A 41 -41.59 20.92 -13.07
CA GLU A 41 -40.90 21.68 -12.01
C GLU A 41 -40.85 23.19 -12.31
N ASP A 42 -40.58 23.57 -13.57
CA ASP A 42 -40.52 24.97 -14.01
C ASP A 42 -41.92 25.62 -14.00
N LEU A 43 -42.96 24.84 -14.35
CA LEU A 43 -44.36 25.26 -14.25
C LEU A 43 -44.78 25.48 -12.79
N PHE A 44 -44.28 24.66 -11.86
CA PHE A 44 -44.60 24.76 -10.44
C PHE A 44 -43.91 25.96 -9.78
N ALA A 45 -42.65 26.23 -10.12
CA ALA A 45 -41.93 27.42 -9.67
C ALA A 45 -42.55 28.72 -10.22
N SER A 46 -42.96 28.72 -11.49
CA SER A 46 -43.70 29.83 -12.09
C SER A 46 -45.05 30.06 -11.40
N TRP A 47 -45.79 29.00 -11.09
CA TRP A 47 -47.05 29.07 -10.34
C TRP A 47 -46.85 29.65 -8.93
N LEU A 48 -45.81 29.23 -8.18
CA LEU A 48 -45.50 29.77 -6.86
C LEU A 48 -45.13 31.27 -6.88
N SER A 49 -44.41 31.71 -7.92
CA SER A 49 -44.10 33.14 -8.12
C SER A 49 -45.36 33.97 -8.40
N ILE A 50 -46.25 33.46 -9.25
CA ILE A 50 -47.54 34.12 -9.56
C ILE A 50 -48.45 34.14 -8.32
N LEU A 51 -48.44 33.07 -7.53
CA LEU A 51 -49.20 32.98 -6.28
C LEU A 51 -48.73 34.04 -5.27
N ARG A 52 -47.41 34.22 -5.13
CA ARG A 52 -46.81 35.26 -4.28
C ARG A 52 -47.22 36.66 -4.72
N GLU A 53 -47.09 36.96 -6.01
CA GLU A 53 -47.44 38.28 -6.55
C GLU A 53 -48.93 38.60 -6.33
N ARG A 54 -49.81 37.60 -6.45
CA ARG A 54 -51.24 37.75 -6.15
C ARG A 54 -51.53 37.93 -4.66
N LEU A 55 -50.80 37.27 -3.79
CA LEU A 55 -50.93 37.41 -2.33
C LEU A 55 -50.46 38.79 -1.86
N GLU A 56 -49.34 39.29 -2.39
CA GLU A 56 -48.80 40.63 -2.09
C GLU A 56 -49.72 41.76 -2.59
N LYS A 57 -50.46 41.53 -3.68
CA LYS A 57 -51.46 42.48 -4.20
C LYS A 57 -52.83 42.41 -3.49
N SER A 58 -53.06 41.42 -2.62
CA SER A 58 -54.33 41.28 -1.92
C SER A 58 -54.35 42.12 -0.62
N LYS A 59 -55.36 42.99 -0.45
CA LYS A 59 -55.55 43.85 0.74
C LYS A 59 -56.06 43.07 1.98
N ARG A 60 -55.48 41.91 2.30
CA ARG A 60 -55.82 41.13 3.51
C ARG A 60 -54.67 41.19 4.53
N PRO A 61 -54.94 41.08 5.85
CA PRO A 61 -53.93 41.30 6.88
C PRO A 61 -52.81 40.26 6.79
N TYR A 62 -51.58 40.77 6.88
CA TYR A 62 -50.33 40.12 6.48
C TYR A 62 -49.89 39.02 7.44
N ASP A 63 -49.97 37.75 7.03
CA ASP A 63 -49.48 36.60 7.83
C ASP A 63 -48.05 36.21 7.42
N LYS A 64 -47.06 36.62 8.24
CA LYS A 64 -45.62 36.39 8.01
C LYS A 64 -45.25 34.91 7.85
N SER A 65 -46.05 34.01 8.44
CA SER A 65 -45.85 32.55 8.39
C SER A 65 -45.96 31.97 6.97
N VAL A 66 -46.90 32.48 6.18
CA VAL A 66 -47.14 31.96 4.81
C VAL A 66 -46.05 32.44 3.86
N ASN A 67 -45.62 33.70 3.96
CA ASN A 67 -44.51 34.21 3.15
C ASN A 67 -43.18 33.52 3.48
N GLN A 68 -42.92 33.15 4.74
CA GLN A 68 -41.73 32.38 5.10
C GLN A 68 -41.76 30.95 4.53
N LYS A 69 -42.92 30.30 4.45
CA LYS A 69 -43.07 28.98 3.79
C LYS A 69 -42.93 29.08 2.27
N ILE A 70 -43.49 30.12 1.65
CA ILE A 70 -43.29 30.39 0.22
C ILE A 70 -41.82 30.72 -0.06
N GLU A 71 -41.14 31.47 0.80
CA GLU A 71 -39.70 31.71 0.68
C GLU A 71 -38.85 30.46 0.90
N SER A 72 -39.20 29.56 1.83
CA SER A 72 -38.43 28.32 2.01
C SER A 72 -38.61 27.39 0.81
N LEU A 73 -39.82 27.30 0.26
CA LEU A 73 -40.10 26.57 -0.96
C LEU A 73 -39.38 27.19 -2.15
N LEU A 74 -39.49 28.51 -2.34
CA LEU A 74 -38.75 29.21 -3.40
C LEU A 74 -37.25 29.04 -3.22
N ARG A 75 -36.67 29.12 -2.02
CA ARG A 75 -35.23 28.87 -1.76
C ARG A 75 -34.83 27.42 -2.01
N MET A 76 -35.70 26.44 -1.78
CA MET A 76 -35.43 25.06 -2.20
C MET A 76 -35.36 24.94 -3.73
N TYR A 77 -36.12 25.76 -4.47
CA TYR A 77 -36.13 25.76 -5.94
C TYR A 77 -35.18 26.80 -6.58
N SER A 78 -34.76 27.84 -5.86
CA SER A 78 -33.90 28.96 -6.32
C SER A 78 -32.50 28.95 -5.71
N GLY A 79 -32.26 28.09 -4.70
CA GLY A 79 -30.94 27.77 -4.14
C GLY A 79 -30.08 26.89 -5.06
N GLY A 80 -30.61 26.45 -6.19
CA GLY A 80 -29.82 26.00 -7.34
C GLY A 80 -29.48 27.18 -8.23
N GLY A 81 -28.54 28.03 -7.78
CA GLY A 81 -27.99 29.11 -8.61
C GLY A 81 -27.52 28.57 -9.95
N MET A 82 -28.27 28.90 -10.99
CA MET A 82 -27.92 28.70 -12.39
C MET A 82 -26.76 29.61 -12.78
N SER A 83 -25.57 29.07 -12.66
CA SER A 83 -24.40 29.27 -13.53
C SER A 83 -23.61 27.96 -13.41
N ASP A 84 -23.65 26.96 -14.30
CA ASP A 84 -23.99 26.90 -15.70
C ASP A 84 -24.79 25.61 -15.97
N GLN A 85 -26.11 25.71 -16.17
CA GLN A 85 -26.91 24.61 -16.71
C GLN A 85 -27.16 24.79 -18.22
N ARG A 86 -26.08 25.10 -18.94
CA ARG A 86 -25.97 24.90 -20.40
C ARG A 86 -24.78 23.99 -20.74
N ASN A 87 -24.55 22.94 -19.97
CA ASN A 87 -23.65 21.85 -20.37
C ASN A 87 -24.17 20.51 -19.82
N ARG A 88 -25.33 20.04 -20.30
CA ARG A 88 -25.62 18.59 -20.30
C ARG A 88 -24.89 17.92 -21.46
N GLU A 89 -23.58 18.05 -21.44
CA GLU A 89 -22.55 17.31 -22.17
C GLU A 89 -21.15 17.67 -21.61
N GLU A 90 -21.04 18.09 -20.34
CA GLU A 90 -19.73 18.18 -19.69
C GLU A 90 -19.28 16.76 -19.33
N GLY A 91 -18.43 16.19 -20.18
CA GLY A 91 -17.70 14.97 -19.86
C GLY A 91 -16.92 15.16 -18.55
N MET A 92 -16.86 14.10 -17.74
CA MET A 92 -15.95 14.01 -16.59
C MET A 92 -14.58 14.59 -16.95
N SER A 93 -14.07 15.51 -16.12
CA SER A 93 -12.79 16.17 -16.38
C SER A 93 -11.67 15.13 -16.52
N GLU A 94 -10.68 15.39 -17.37
CA GLU A 94 -9.56 14.47 -17.62
C GLU A 94 -8.79 14.17 -16.34
N THR A 95 -8.71 15.12 -15.41
CA THR A 95 -8.09 14.96 -14.10
C THR A 95 -8.90 14.04 -13.18
N THR A 96 -10.23 14.18 -13.13
CA THR A 96 -11.11 13.25 -12.40
C THR A 96 -11.01 11.84 -12.97
N TYR A 97 -10.98 11.72 -14.30
CA TYR A 97 -10.87 10.44 -14.98
C TYR A 97 -9.56 9.71 -14.63
N LYS A 98 -8.43 10.43 -14.70
CA LYS A 98 -7.12 9.91 -14.31
C LYS A 98 -7.10 9.50 -12.84
N SER A 99 -7.68 10.30 -11.95
CA SER A 99 -7.77 9.96 -10.52
C SER A 99 -8.56 8.67 -10.27
N ILE A 100 -9.64 8.42 -11.02
CA ILE A 100 -10.42 7.17 -10.87
C ILE A 100 -9.63 5.98 -11.40
N ALA A 101 -8.92 6.14 -12.53
CA ALA A 101 -8.06 5.10 -13.08
C ALA A 101 -6.93 4.73 -12.09
N GLU A 102 -6.30 5.73 -11.46
CA GLU A 102 -5.29 5.52 -10.41
C GLU A 102 -5.87 4.76 -9.21
N ARG A 103 -7.12 5.02 -8.83
CA ARG A 103 -7.80 4.29 -7.74
C ARG A 103 -8.10 2.82 -8.05
N MET A 104 -8.02 2.38 -9.32
CA MET A 104 -8.10 0.93 -9.63
C MET A 104 -6.85 0.17 -9.18
N LEU A 105 -5.76 0.87 -8.91
CA LEU A 105 -4.48 0.32 -8.49
C LEU A 105 -4.20 0.66 -7.02
N PRO A 106 -4.05 -0.33 -6.15
CA PRO A 106 -3.54 -0.10 -4.80
C PRO A 106 -2.16 0.58 -4.85
N ARG A 107 -1.97 1.61 -4.03
CA ARG A 107 -0.66 2.23 -3.80
C ARG A 107 0.23 1.23 -3.07
N THR A 108 1.35 0.90 -3.69
CA THR A 108 2.38 0.03 -3.12
C THR A 108 3.71 0.79 -3.08
N GLY A 109 4.24 1.05 -1.89
CA GLY A 109 5.50 1.78 -1.69
C GLY A 109 5.44 3.32 -1.83
N ARG A 110 6.63 3.93 -1.93
CA ARG A 110 6.86 5.39 -1.84
C ARG A 110 6.76 6.13 -3.18
N TYR A 111 7.07 5.46 -4.28
CA TYR A 111 7.22 6.09 -5.59
C TYR A 111 5.87 6.24 -6.31
N THR A 112 5.27 7.42 -6.20
CA THR A 112 4.09 7.78 -7.00
C THR A 112 4.51 8.38 -8.35
N SER A 113 3.62 8.35 -9.36
CA SER A 113 3.88 9.04 -10.64
C SER A 113 4.25 10.52 -10.42
N LYS A 114 3.55 11.21 -9.50
CA LYS A 114 3.86 12.59 -9.12
C LYS A 114 5.26 12.75 -8.53
N TYR A 115 5.71 11.78 -7.73
CA TYR A 115 7.06 11.77 -7.15
C TYR A 115 8.13 11.58 -8.23
N VAL A 116 7.96 10.59 -9.12
CA VAL A 116 8.91 10.32 -10.21
C VAL A 116 9.04 11.51 -11.16
N CYS A 117 7.93 12.17 -11.52
CA CYS A 117 7.99 13.38 -12.35
C CYS A 117 8.75 14.52 -11.67
N LYS A 118 8.64 14.67 -10.33
CA LYS A 118 9.38 15.70 -9.58
C LYS A 118 10.88 15.44 -9.52
N LEU A 119 11.31 14.18 -9.62
CA LEU A 119 12.73 13.83 -9.72
C LEU A 119 13.31 14.17 -11.10
N GLY A 120 12.48 14.46 -12.10
CA GLY A 120 12.93 14.69 -13.47
C GLY A 120 13.59 13.46 -14.10
N LEU A 121 13.21 12.25 -13.67
CA LEU A 121 13.82 11.00 -14.14
C LEU A 121 13.79 10.86 -15.68
N GLU A 122 12.73 11.38 -16.31
CA GLU A 122 12.56 11.43 -17.77
C GLU A 122 13.66 12.23 -18.50
N THR A 123 14.43 13.07 -17.79
CA THR A 123 15.54 13.83 -18.40
C THR A 123 16.84 13.01 -18.48
N TRP A 124 16.95 11.94 -17.69
CA TRP A 124 18.15 11.10 -17.59
C TRP A 124 17.93 9.67 -18.08
N THR A 125 16.71 9.35 -18.51
CA THR A 125 16.34 7.99 -18.90
C THR A 125 15.63 8.00 -20.25
N ASN A 126 15.99 7.04 -21.09
CA ASN A 126 15.30 6.79 -22.34
C ASN A 126 14.20 5.74 -22.09
N VAL A 127 12.94 6.16 -22.19
CA VAL A 127 11.79 5.26 -21.99
C VAL A 127 11.38 4.66 -23.33
N VAL A 128 11.40 3.32 -23.41
CA VAL A 128 10.87 2.59 -24.56
C VAL A 128 9.62 1.84 -24.12
N GLU A 129 8.48 2.18 -24.72
CA GLU A 129 7.23 1.47 -24.51
C GLU A 129 7.14 0.26 -25.45
N GLY A 130 6.95 -0.94 -24.88
CA GLY A 130 6.73 -2.15 -25.66
C GLY A 130 6.88 -3.42 -24.82
N THR A 131 6.62 -4.58 -25.42
CA THR A 131 6.80 -5.88 -24.78
C THR A 131 8.13 -6.48 -25.17
N MET A 132 8.97 -6.84 -24.20
CA MET A 132 10.15 -7.66 -24.45
C MET A 132 9.72 -9.04 -24.98
N THR A 133 10.19 -9.38 -26.17
CA THR A 133 9.83 -10.63 -26.86
C THR A 133 10.99 -11.61 -26.97
N ALA A 134 12.23 -11.13 -27.02
CA ALA A 134 13.41 -11.98 -27.01
C ALA A 134 14.62 -11.29 -26.36
N ILE A 135 15.60 -12.08 -25.92
CA ILE A 135 16.89 -11.61 -25.39
C ILE A 135 18.00 -12.33 -26.16
N HIS A 136 18.83 -11.59 -26.89
CA HIS A 136 19.96 -12.12 -27.64
C HIS A 136 21.24 -11.85 -26.84
N ARG A 137 21.68 -12.85 -26.08
CA ARG A 137 22.80 -12.71 -25.13
C ARG A 137 24.14 -12.50 -25.80
N GLU A 138 24.38 -13.21 -26.92
CA GLU A 138 25.64 -13.13 -27.67
C GLU A 138 25.82 -11.75 -28.31
N GLU A 139 24.74 -11.21 -28.89
CA GLU A 139 24.72 -9.88 -29.52
C GLU A 139 24.51 -8.74 -28.51
N LYS A 140 24.25 -9.08 -27.25
CA LYS A 140 23.83 -8.18 -26.17
C LYS A 140 22.74 -7.20 -26.61
N CYS A 141 21.62 -7.74 -27.08
CA CYS A 141 20.46 -6.92 -27.44
C CYS A 141 19.13 -7.56 -27.01
N VAL A 142 18.16 -6.70 -26.74
CA VAL A 142 16.78 -7.08 -26.39
C VAL A 142 15.87 -6.76 -27.57
N GLU A 143 15.02 -7.70 -27.93
CA GLU A 143 13.97 -7.49 -28.94
C GLU A 143 12.67 -7.02 -28.26
N VAL A 144 12.10 -5.95 -28.80
CA VAL A 144 10.84 -5.36 -28.35
C VAL A 144 9.80 -5.46 -29.47
N ASP A 145 8.62 -5.97 -29.11
CA ASP A 145 7.44 -6.15 -29.97
C ASP A 145 7.72 -6.89 -31.29
N ASN A 146 8.72 -7.79 -31.31
CA ASN A 146 9.22 -8.49 -32.51
C ASN A 146 9.65 -7.55 -33.65
N LYS A 147 10.14 -6.35 -33.33
CA LYS A 147 10.38 -5.29 -34.32
C LYS A 147 11.66 -4.50 -34.09
N LYS A 148 11.99 -4.20 -32.83
CA LYS A 148 13.08 -3.28 -32.51
C LYS A 148 14.10 -3.99 -31.63
N MET A 149 15.35 -3.96 -32.08
CA MET A 149 16.50 -4.41 -31.30
C MET A 149 17.08 -3.24 -30.50
N ILE A 150 17.33 -3.46 -29.21
CA ILE A 150 17.90 -2.48 -28.30
C ILE A 150 19.18 -3.06 -27.71
N PRO A 151 20.37 -2.53 -28.03
CA PRO A 151 21.63 -3.04 -27.48
C PRO A 151 21.77 -2.67 -25.99
N TYR A 152 22.55 -3.46 -25.25
CA TYR A 152 22.87 -3.21 -23.85
C TYR A 152 24.32 -3.61 -23.52
N ASP A 153 24.95 -2.93 -22.56
CA ASP A 153 26.19 -3.42 -21.94
C ASP A 153 25.90 -4.34 -20.77
N TYR A 154 24.93 -3.91 -19.95
CA TYR A 154 24.32 -4.63 -18.84
C TYR A 154 22.80 -4.60 -18.97
N LEU A 155 22.15 -5.72 -18.70
CA LEU A 155 20.70 -5.86 -18.75
C LEU A 155 20.14 -6.14 -17.36
N PHE A 156 19.18 -5.30 -16.93
CA PHE A 156 18.51 -5.43 -15.64
C PHE A 156 17.05 -5.80 -15.84
N LEU A 157 16.68 -7.02 -15.45
CA LEU A 157 15.35 -7.59 -15.65
C LEU A 157 14.49 -7.42 -14.39
N PHE A 158 13.59 -6.44 -14.44
CA PHE A 158 12.61 -6.14 -13.37
C PHE A 158 11.18 -6.49 -13.78
N CYS A 159 11.00 -7.55 -14.57
CA CYS A 159 9.73 -7.84 -15.24
C CYS A 159 8.57 -8.23 -14.30
N GLY A 160 8.86 -8.57 -13.04
CA GLY A 160 7.85 -8.83 -12.00
C GLY A 160 6.85 -9.94 -12.37
N LYS A 161 5.67 -9.87 -11.74
CA LYS A 161 4.50 -10.72 -12.02
C LYS A 161 3.29 -9.82 -12.29
N GLN A 162 2.38 -10.27 -13.15
CA GLN A 162 1.21 -9.54 -13.63
C GLN A 162 -0.06 -10.42 -13.58
N PHE A 163 -1.22 -9.81 -13.43
CA PHE A 163 -2.52 -10.46 -13.59
C PHE A 163 -2.63 -11.06 -15.00
N SER A 164 -3.12 -12.30 -15.06
CA SER A 164 -3.26 -13.07 -16.29
C SER A 164 -4.72 -13.32 -16.65
N THR A 165 -4.92 -13.91 -17.82
CA THR A 165 -6.24 -14.36 -18.27
C THR A 165 -6.72 -15.48 -17.34
N PRO A 166 -7.98 -15.46 -16.86
CA PRO A 166 -8.45 -16.49 -15.95
C PRO A 166 -8.47 -17.85 -16.64
N GLN A 167 -7.93 -18.85 -15.95
CA GLN A 167 -7.90 -20.23 -16.41
C GLN A 167 -8.79 -21.09 -15.52
N ALA A 168 -9.36 -22.15 -16.08
CA ALA A 168 -10.06 -23.15 -15.29
C ALA A 168 -9.09 -23.77 -14.29
N ASP A 169 -9.48 -23.93 -13.03
CA ASP A 169 -8.65 -24.68 -12.09
C ASP A 169 -8.71 -26.17 -12.46
N HIS A 170 -7.60 -26.72 -12.94
CA HIS A 170 -7.52 -28.11 -13.37
C HIS A 170 -7.40 -29.08 -12.18
N ARG A 171 -7.26 -28.58 -10.94
CA ARG A 171 -7.09 -29.41 -9.74
C ARG A 171 -8.32 -30.28 -9.43
N ASN A 172 -9.52 -29.85 -9.80
CA ASN A 172 -10.76 -30.60 -9.56
C ASN A 172 -11.10 -31.65 -10.64
N ILE A 173 -10.28 -31.78 -11.70
CA ILE A 173 -10.50 -32.81 -12.73
C ILE A 173 -9.94 -34.18 -12.30
N VAL A 174 -9.07 -34.23 -11.28
CA VAL A 174 -8.30 -35.45 -10.94
C VAL A 174 -8.95 -36.32 -9.84
N LEU A 175 -10.02 -35.87 -9.18
CA LEU A 175 -10.68 -36.67 -8.14
C LEU A 175 -12.08 -37.15 -8.58
N GLY A 176 -12.09 -38.25 -9.33
CA GLY A 176 -13.13 -39.28 -9.19
C GLY A 176 -14.42 -39.16 -9.99
N LYS A 177 -14.51 -38.32 -11.04
CA LYS A 177 -15.58 -38.44 -12.04
C LYS A 177 -14.98 -38.74 -13.40
N GLU A 178 -15.23 -39.95 -13.90
CA GLU A 178 -14.86 -40.37 -15.25
C GLU A 178 -15.35 -39.35 -16.29
N CYS A 179 -14.45 -38.47 -16.74
CA CYS A 179 -14.67 -37.70 -17.95
C CYS A 179 -14.41 -38.63 -19.14
N LYS A 180 -15.49 -39.10 -19.78
CA LYS A 180 -15.48 -39.92 -21.02
C LYS A 180 -14.99 -39.19 -22.28
N SER A 181 -14.09 -38.23 -22.15
CA SER A 181 -13.36 -37.73 -23.31
C SER A 181 -11.99 -37.24 -22.87
N LEU A 182 -10.96 -37.88 -23.41
CA LEU A 182 -9.60 -37.36 -23.48
C LEU A 182 -9.64 -36.04 -24.25
N TYR A 183 -9.90 -34.92 -23.56
CA TYR A 183 -9.64 -33.60 -24.11
C TYR A 183 -8.12 -33.43 -24.14
N ASP A 184 -7.55 -33.46 -25.34
CA ASP A 184 -6.14 -33.24 -25.60
C ASP A 184 -5.73 -31.84 -25.10
N LEU A 185 -5.09 -31.78 -23.92
CA LEU A 185 -4.85 -30.57 -23.12
C LEU A 185 -3.91 -29.54 -23.75
N LYS A 186 -3.18 -29.88 -24.82
CA LYS A 186 -2.22 -28.95 -25.47
C LYS A 186 -2.91 -27.96 -26.42
N THR A 187 -4.01 -28.36 -27.04
CA THR A 187 -4.69 -27.57 -28.10
C THR A 187 -5.64 -26.47 -27.58
N PRO A 188 -6.39 -26.65 -26.46
CA PRO A 188 -7.25 -25.62 -25.87
C PRO A 188 -6.47 -24.47 -25.21
N TRP A 189 -5.30 -24.77 -24.63
CA TRP A 189 -4.46 -23.77 -23.94
C TRP A 189 -3.93 -22.73 -24.94
N ILE A 190 -3.38 -23.18 -26.07
CA ILE A 190 -2.90 -22.31 -27.16
C ILE A 190 -4.07 -21.49 -27.75
N ARG A 191 -5.25 -22.09 -27.97
CA ARG A 191 -6.43 -21.37 -28.47
C ARG A 191 -6.95 -20.31 -27.50
N ARG A 192 -6.99 -20.57 -26.18
CA ARG A 192 -7.49 -19.60 -25.18
C ARG A 192 -6.51 -18.45 -24.95
N VAL A 193 -5.20 -18.70 -24.97
CA VAL A 193 -4.16 -17.65 -24.94
C VAL A 193 -4.21 -16.76 -26.20
N SER A 194 -4.62 -17.33 -27.33
CA SER A 194 -4.75 -16.60 -28.60
C SER A 194 -6.00 -15.71 -28.68
N LEU A 195 -7.05 -16.03 -27.91
CA LEU A 195 -8.27 -15.24 -27.87
C LEU A 195 -8.05 -14.03 -26.95
N LYS A 196 -8.21 -12.82 -27.50
CA LYS A 196 -8.13 -11.56 -26.76
C LYS A 196 -9.51 -10.88 -26.74
N PRO A 197 -10.44 -11.27 -25.85
CA PRO A 197 -11.74 -10.63 -25.76
C PRO A 197 -11.60 -9.14 -25.42
N ARG A 198 -12.35 -8.29 -26.13
CA ARG A 198 -12.23 -6.82 -25.96
C ARG A 198 -12.78 -6.32 -24.63
N ASN A 199 -13.56 -7.15 -23.94
CA ASN A 199 -14.20 -6.84 -22.68
C ASN A 199 -13.63 -7.62 -21.49
N LEU A 200 -12.44 -8.22 -21.66
CA LEU A 200 -11.64 -8.79 -20.59
C LEU A 200 -10.52 -7.81 -20.22
N PHE A 201 -10.41 -7.47 -18.94
CA PHE A 201 -9.46 -6.50 -18.42
C PHE A 201 -8.62 -7.11 -17.29
N MET A 202 -7.31 -6.97 -17.41
CA MET A 202 -6.33 -7.29 -16.37
C MET A 202 -5.64 -5.98 -16.01
N ILE A 203 -5.91 -5.44 -14.82
CA ILE A 203 -5.44 -4.10 -14.46
C ILE A 203 -4.07 -4.21 -13.81
N ASN A 204 -3.02 -4.20 -14.63
CA ASN A 204 -1.63 -4.24 -14.15
C ASN A 204 -1.01 -2.84 -14.05
N CYS A 205 -1.59 -1.86 -14.73
CA CYS A 205 -1.11 -0.49 -14.75
C CYS A 205 -2.20 0.55 -15.00
N LEU A 206 -1.77 1.82 -15.02
CA LEU A 206 -2.65 2.96 -15.25
C LEU A 206 -3.24 2.96 -16.68
N SER A 207 -2.46 2.53 -17.66
CA SER A 207 -2.91 2.41 -19.05
C SER A 207 -4.03 1.38 -19.20
N ASP A 208 -3.93 0.23 -18.54
CA ASP A 208 -4.97 -0.82 -18.53
C ASP A 208 -6.26 -0.30 -17.89
N ALA A 209 -6.14 0.38 -16.74
CA ALA A 209 -7.26 1.02 -16.04
C ALA A 209 -7.96 2.05 -16.94
N THR A 210 -7.17 2.89 -17.61
CA THR A 210 -7.67 3.91 -18.55
C THR A 210 -8.44 3.27 -19.70
N VAL A 211 -7.87 2.24 -20.34
CA VAL A 211 -8.54 1.52 -21.44
C VAL A 211 -9.84 0.87 -20.97
N ALA A 212 -9.83 0.24 -19.80
CA ALA A 212 -11.01 -0.41 -19.23
C ALA A 212 -12.13 0.61 -18.95
N LEU A 213 -11.83 1.72 -18.28
CA LEU A 213 -12.82 2.78 -18.04
C LEU A 213 -13.33 3.41 -19.34
N GLN A 214 -12.51 3.49 -20.39
CA GLN A 214 -12.94 4.04 -21.69
C GLN A 214 -13.94 3.09 -22.36
N TYR A 215 -13.71 1.78 -22.22
CA TYR A 215 -14.65 0.77 -22.64
C TYR A 215 -15.97 0.89 -21.85
N ILE A 216 -15.91 0.98 -20.51
CA ILE A 216 -17.10 1.15 -19.66
C ILE A 216 -17.89 2.41 -20.03
N LYS A 217 -17.23 3.53 -20.32
CA LYS A 217 -17.88 4.78 -20.76
C LYS A 217 -18.72 4.60 -22.03
N ARG A 218 -18.32 3.70 -22.93
CA ARG A 218 -19.00 3.41 -24.20
C ARG A 218 -20.07 2.34 -24.06
N LEU A 219 -20.18 1.66 -22.91
CA LEU A 219 -21.21 0.66 -22.70
C LEU A 219 -22.59 1.30 -22.66
N ASN A 220 -23.51 0.75 -23.45
CA ASN A 220 -24.91 1.12 -23.34
C ASN A 220 -25.45 0.71 -21.96
N PRO A 221 -26.40 1.47 -21.38
CA PRO A 221 -27.05 1.17 -20.11
C PRO A 221 -27.94 -0.10 -20.12
N GLY A 222 -27.83 -0.96 -21.13
CA GLY A 222 -28.64 -2.18 -21.30
C GLY A 222 -28.40 -3.27 -20.25
N ARG A 223 -29.14 -4.39 -20.38
CA ARG A 223 -29.14 -5.52 -19.43
C ARG A 223 -27.83 -6.33 -19.47
N GLY A 224 -27.14 -6.45 -18.33
CA GLY A 224 -25.94 -7.27 -18.12
C GLY A 224 -25.11 -6.78 -16.93
N GLN A 225 -24.12 -7.57 -16.50
CA GLN A 225 -23.28 -7.26 -15.33
C GLN A 225 -21.81 -7.02 -15.71
N ILE A 226 -21.15 -6.15 -14.96
CA ILE A 226 -19.70 -6.01 -14.91
C ILE A 226 -19.20 -6.96 -13.84
N LEU A 227 -18.41 -7.94 -14.24
CA LEU A 227 -17.88 -8.98 -13.37
C LEU A 227 -16.50 -8.56 -12.88
N VAL A 228 -16.25 -8.67 -11.58
CA VAL A 228 -14.93 -8.52 -10.97
C VAL A 228 -14.57 -9.86 -10.34
N TYR A 229 -13.56 -10.53 -10.86
CA TYR A 229 -13.17 -11.88 -10.45
C TYR A 229 -11.79 -11.88 -9.79
N GLY A 230 -11.67 -12.48 -8.61
CA GLY A 230 -10.39 -12.66 -7.90
C GLY A 230 -10.51 -12.51 -6.38
N SER A 231 -9.40 -12.73 -5.69
CA SER A 231 -9.32 -12.90 -4.22
C SER A 231 -8.32 -11.93 -3.58
N CYS A 232 -8.14 -10.73 -4.16
CA CYS A 232 -7.14 -9.76 -3.71
C CYS A 232 -7.73 -8.35 -3.50
N VAL A 233 -6.96 -7.49 -2.83
CA VAL A 233 -7.37 -6.10 -2.55
C VAL A 233 -7.58 -5.26 -3.82
N ASN A 234 -6.93 -5.63 -4.93
CA ASN A 234 -7.15 -5.00 -6.23
C ASN A 234 -8.61 -5.14 -6.70
N CYS A 235 -9.30 -6.23 -6.36
CA CYS A 235 -10.73 -6.38 -6.65
C CYS A 235 -11.54 -5.28 -5.98
N LEU A 236 -11.27 -5.02 -4.69
CA LEU A 236 -12.00 -4.00 -3.92
C LEU A 236 -11.70 -2.59 -4.44
N SER A 237 -10.43 -2.31 -4.76
CA SER A 237 -10.00 -1.04 -5.38
C SER A 237 -10.69 -0.82 -6.73
N CYS A 238 -10.77 -1.87 -7.54
CA CYS A 238 -11.48 -1.85 -8.83
C CYS A 238 -12.98 -1.59 -8.65
N ILE A 239 -13.64 -2.26 -7.71
CA ILE A 239 -15.07 -2.06 -7.44
C ILE A 239 -15.33 -0.62 -7.01
N GLU A 240 -14.57 -0.08 -6.06
CA GLU A 240 -14.73 1.30 -5.60
C GLU A 240 -14.51 2.30 -6.75
N ALA A 241 -13.49 2.09 -7.59
CA ALA A 241 -13.27 2.92 -8.76
C ALA A 241 -14.44 2.87 -9.76
N LEU A 242 -15.03 1.68 -9.98
CA LEU A 242 -16.23 1.54 -10.82
C LEU A 242 -17.44 2.28 -10.23
N LEU A 243 -17.62 2.23 -8.90
CA LEU A 243 -18.67 2.99 -8.21
C LEU A 243 -18.47 4.49 -8.37
N GLN A 244 -17.25 5.00 -8.17
CA GLN A 244 -16.91 6.42 -8.38
C GLN A 244 -17.04 6.86 -9.83
N PHE A 245 -16.80 5.94 -10.77
CA PHE A 245 -17.03 6.18 -12.19
C PHE A 245 -18.52 6.33 -12.54
N GLY A 246 -19.43 5.97 -11.63
CA GLY A 246 -20.88 6.06 -11.81
C GLY A 246 -21.53 4.74 -12.26
N VAL A 247 -20.84 3.61 -12.12
CA VAL A 247 -21.45 2.30 -12.37
C VAL A 247 -22.45 2.00 -11.25
N ILE A 248 -23.69 1.69 -11.64
CA ILE A 248 -24.76 1.33 -10.71
C ILE A 248 -24.37 0.05 -9.95
N PRO A 249 -24.44 0.02 -8.60
CA PRO A 249 -24.02 -1.13 -7.79
C PRO A 249 -24.61 -2.48 -8.19
N SER A 250 -25.91 -2.51 -8.52
CA SER A 250 -26.61 -3.74 -8.93
C SER A 250 -26.12 -4.34 -10.25
N ARG A 251 -25.33 -3.58 -11.03
CA ARG A 251 -24.67 -4.07 -12.24
C ARG A 251 -23.29 -4.67 -11.97
N ILE A 252 -22.74 -4.51 -10.77
CA ILE A 252 -21.46 -5.10 -10.39
C ILE A 252 -21.73 -6.45 -9.74
N ALA A 253 -21.07 -7.48 -10.24
CA ALA A 253 -21.01 -8.79 -9.61
C ALA A 253 -19.55 -9.10 -9.24
N PHE A 254 -19.29 -9.15 -7.94
CA PHE A 254 -18.01 -9.59 -7.41
C PHE A 254 -18.02 -11.12 -7.26
N VAL A 255 -17.02 -11.79 -7.83
CA VAL A 255 -16.87 -13.25 -7.81
C VAL A 255 -15.52 -13.56 -7.17
N GLU A 256 -15.57 -14.11 -5.96
CA GLU A 256 -14.39 -14.40 -5.14
C GLU A 256 -14.02 -15.88 -5.27
N SER A 257 -12.77 -16.17 -5.67
CA SER A 257 -12.27 -17.53 -5.93
C SER A 257 -11.95 -18.31 -4.64
N GLU A 258 -11.94 -19.65 -4.70
CA GLU A 258 -11.70 -20.58 -3.58
C GLU A 258 -10.22 -20.84 -3.23
N LEU A 259 -9.25 -20.10 -3.78
CA LEU A 259 -7.86 -20.39 -3.47
C LEU A 259 -7.55 -20.10 -1.99
N ASN A 260 -7.59 -21.17 -1.18
CA ASN A 260 -7.13 -21.36 0.19
C ASN A 260 -7.85 -20.62 1.34
N ALA A 261 -8.94 -21.25 1.80
CA ALA A 261 -9.43 -21.21 3.20
C ALA A 261 -10.02 -19.85 3.67
N PRO A 262 -10.49 -19.67 4.93
CA PRO A 262 -11.27 -18.50 5.42
C PRO A 262 -10.63 -17.10 5.28
N TYR A 263 -9.49 -16.98 4.61
CA TYR A 263 -8.63 -15.79 4.49
C TYR A 263 -8.54 -15.24 3.06
N ALA A 264 -9.40 -15.72 2.15
CA ALA A 264 -9.40 -15.45 0.70
C ALA A 264 -9.47 -13.97 0.23
N ILE A 265 -9.48 -12.97 1.12
CA ILE A 265 -8.82 -11.72 0.76
C ILE A 265 -7.48 -11.71 1.47
N ASP A 266 -6.52 -12.35 0.81
CA ASP A 266 -5.16 -12.70 1.28
C ASP A 266 -4.33 -11.51 1.81
N TYR A 267 -4.87 -10.29 1.82
CA TYR A 267 -4.13 -9.09 2.21
C TYR A 267 -4.50 -8.52 3.58
N PHE A 268 -5.74 -8.71 4.07
CA PHE A 268 -6.15 -8.08 5.33
C PHE A 268 -5.60 -8.80 6.56
N ASN A 269 -5.52 -10.13 6.49
CA ASN A 269 -5.20 -10.99 7.61
C ASN A 269 -6.02 -10.68 8.89
N ASP A 270 -7.28 -10.27 8.72
CA ASP A 270 -8.18 -9.89 9.82
C ASP A 270 -9.64 -10.25 9.49
N PRO A 271 -10.21 -11.29 10.13
CA PRO A 271 -11.59 -11.71 9.91
C PRO A 271 -12.65 -10.64 10.21
N VAL A 272 -12.38 -9.72 11.14
CA VAL A 272 -13.34 -8.69 11.55
C VAL A 272 -13.47 -7.64 10.45
N VAL A 273 -12.33 -7.17 9.92
CA VAL A 273 -12.29 -6.25 8.78
C VAL A 273 -12.93 -6.89 7.55
N TYR A 274 -12.59 -8.15 7.28
CA TYR A 274 -13.15 -8.87 6.15
C TYR A 274 -14.68 -8.98 6.21
N LYS A 275 -15.23 -9.33 7.38
CA LYS A 275 -16.68 -9.36 7.62
C LYS A 275 -17.33 -7.99 7.43
N ALA A 276 -16.68 -6.92 7.88
CA ALA A 276 -17.16 -5.56 7.70
C ALA A 276 -17.25 -5.16 6.23
N ILE A 277 -16.22 -5.47 5.43
CA ILE A 277 -16.18 -5.19 3.99
C ILE A 277 -17.26 -5.98 3.25
N ARG A 278 -17.43 -7.27 3.58
CA ARG A 278 -18.50 -8.11 3.03
C ARG A 278 -19.88 -7.51 3.27
N ARG A 279 -20.16 -7.12 4.52
CA ARG A 279 -21.43 -6.46 4.89
C ARG A 279 -21.61 -5.15 4.12
N ARG A 280 -20.55 -4.35 4.01
CA ARG A 280 -20.60 -3.08 3.28
C ARG A 280 -20.94 -3.26 1.80
N MET A 281 -20.33 -4.24 1.13
CA MET A 281 -20.65 -4.55 -0.27
C MET A 281 -22.12 -4.99 -0.44
N PHE A 282 -22.63 -5.78 0.51
CA PHE A 282 -24.04 -6.17 0.54
C PHE A 282 -24.96 -4.96 0.72
N ASP A 283 -24.67 -4.07 1.67
CA ASP A 283 -25.46 -2.86 1.96
C ASP A 283 -25.48 -1.88 0.77
N ILE A 284 -24.40 -1.82 -0.03
CA ILE A 284 -24.32 -1.01 -1.25
C ILE A 284 -25.16 -1.61 -2.40
N GLY A 285 -25.50 -2.90 -2.33
CA GLY A 285 -26.29 -3.60 -3.34
C GLY A 285 -25.47 -4.26 -4.46
N ILE A 286 -24.22 -4.62 -4.16
CA ILE A 286 -23.34 -5.37 -5.09
C ILE A 286 -23.67 -6.86 -4.99
N SER A 287 -23.80 -7.54 -6.13
CA SER A 287 -23.98 -9.00 -6.14
C SER A 287 -22.67 -9.69 -5.80
N HIS A 288 -22.68 -10.64 -4.87
CA HIS A 288 -21.45 -11.32 -4.42
C HIS A 288 -21.59 -12.84 -4.50
N TYR A 289 -20.64 -13.48 -5.18
CA TYR A 289 -20.50 -14.91 -5.33
C TYR A 289 -19.23 -15.38 -4.63
N PHE A 290 -19.38 -15.95 -3.44
CA PHE A 290 -18.28 -16.47 -2.62
C PHE A 290 -17.89 -17.87 -3.02
N TYR A 291 -16.59 -18.14 -3.03
CA TYR A 291 -16.07 -19.48 -3.26
C TYR A 291 -16.48 -20.00 -4.64
N TYR A 292 -16.26 -19.18 -5.67
CA TYR A 292 -16.54 -19.54 -7.06
C TYR A 292 -15.28 -19.43 -7.90
N ASN A 293 -14.82 -20.56 -8.43
CA ASN A 293 -13.70 -20.61 -9.34
C ASN A 293 -14.17 -20.42 -10.77
N PHE A 294 -13.34 -19.76 -11.58
CA PHE A 294 -13.61 -19.61 -13.00
C PHE A 294 -13.52 -20.96 -13.71
N VAL A 295 -14.47 -21.23 -14.62
CA VAL A 295 -14.50 -22.47 -15.42
C VAL A 295 -14.27 -22.15 -16.89
N ASN A 296 -15.12 -21.32 -17.50
CA ASN A 296 -15.03 -20.94 -18.90
C ASN A 296 -15.87 -19.68 -19.19
N TRP A 297 -15.82 -19.19 -20.42
CA TRP A 297 -16.70 -18.16 -20.92
C TRP A 297 -17.34 -18.53 -22.26
N ASP A 298 -18.47 -17.90 -22.57
CA ASP A 298 -19.11 -17.93 -23.89
C ASP A 298 -18.56 -16.77 -24.74
N TYR A 299 -17.67 -17.07 -25.67
CA TYR A 299 -17.04 -16.10 -26.57
C TYR A 299 -17.76 -16.02 -27.92
N ASN A 300 -18.04 -14.80 -28.37
CA ASN A 300 -18.56 -14.55 -29.72
C ASN A 300 -17.42 -14.05 -30.62
N GLU A 301 -17.01 -14.87 -31.59
CA GLU A 301 -15.91 -14.56 -32.52
C GLU A 301 -16.19 -13.32 -33.38
N ALA A 302 -17.44 -13.12 -33.82
CA ALA A 302 -17.81 -12.01 -34.70
C ALA A 302 -17.72 -10.66 -33.98
N THR A 303 -18.11 -10.60 -32.70
CA THR A 303 -18.03 -9.36 -31.91
C THR A 303 -16.73 -9.24 -31.11
N GLN A 304 -15.99 -10.35 -30.96
CA GLN A 304 -14.84 -10.51 -30.07
C GLN A 304 -15.15 -10.20 -28.59
N LEU A 305 -16.36 -10.54 -28.14
CA LEU A 305 -16.84 -10.26 -26.79
C LEU A 305 -17.19 -11.53 -26.03
N ILE A 306 -16.94 -11.51 -24.73
CA ILE A 306 -17.50 -12.46 -23.77
C ILE A 306 -18.97 -12.08 -23.55
N SER A 307 -19.88 -13.04 -23.75
CA SER A 307 -21.32 -12.87 -23.55
C SER A 307 -21.78 -13.38 -22.18
N LYS A 308 -21.19 -14.49 -21.71
CA LYS A 308 -21.37 -15.04 -20.36
C LYS A 308 -20.06 -15.58 -19.82
N ALA A 309 -19.90 -15.53 -18.51
CA ALA A 309 -18.83 -16.21 -17.79
C ALA A 309 -19.43 -17.26 -16.85
N HIS A 310 -18.78 -18.40 -16.76
CA HIS A 310 -19.21 -19.55 -15.97
C HIS A 310 -18.24 -19.79 -14.83
N PHE A 311 -18.81 -19.95 -13.65
CA PHE A 311 -18.09 -20.21 -12.42
C PHE A 311 -18.71 -21.40 -11.69
N GLU A 312 -17.90 -22.07 -10.90
CA GLU A 312 -18.29 -23.24 -10.12
C GLU A 312 -17.80 -23.09 -8.68
N SER A 313 -18.68 -23.42 -7.74
CA SER A 313 -18.35 -23.68 -6.35
C SER A 313 -18.53 -25.17 -6.07
N GLU A 314 -18.15 -25.65 -4.88
CA GLU A 314 -18.31 -27.06 -4.48
C GLU A 314 -19.71 -27.65 -4.73
N SER A 315 -20.76 -26.83 -4.70
CA SER A 315 -22.16 -27.29 -4.78
C SER A 315 -23.00 -26.65 -5.88
N ARG A 316 -22.51 -25.62 -6.58
CA ARG A 316 -23.32 -24.82 -7.51
C ARG A 316 -22.51 -24.31 -8.70
N MET A 317 -23.19 -24.17 -9.83
CA MET A 317 -22.67 -23.42 -10.98
C MET A 317 -23.37 -22.07 -11.10
N ALA A 318 -22.60 -21.02 -11.39
CA ALA A 318 -23.09 -19.68 -11.67
C ALA A 318 -22.73 -19.30 -13.11
N SER A 319 -23.74 -18.96 -13.91
CA SER A 319 -23.56 -18.48 -15.30
C SER A 319 -24.05 -17.04 -15.41
N LEU A 320 -23.10 -16.10 -15.47
CA LEU A 320 -23.39 -14.66 -15.37
C LEU A 320 -23.24 -13.99 -16.73
N LYS A 321 -24.23 -13.15 -17.11
CA LYS A 321 -24.15 -12.33 -18.33
C LYS A 321 -23.06 -11.27 -18.15
N CYS A 322 -22.08 -11.27 -19.05
CA CYS A 322 -20.89 -10.45 -18.92
C CYS A 322 -20.91 -9.28 -19.91
N LEU A 323 -20.80 -8.06 -19.39
CA LEU A 323 -20.54 -6.85 -20.20
C LEU A 323 -19.07 -6.51 -20.22
N ALA A 324 -18.42 -6.68 -19.07
CA ALA A 324 -16.98 -6.59 -18.87
C ALA A 324 -16.59 -7.59 -17.78
N LEU A 325 -15.41 -8.19 -17.91
CA LEU A 325 -14.79 -9.07 -16.93
C LEU A 325 -13.46 -8.47 -16.52
N PHE A 326 -13.35 -8.04 -15.28
CA PHE A 326 -12.09 -7.66 -14.64
C PHE A 326 -11.52 -8.90 -13.95
N SER A 327 -10.35 -9.35 -14.37
CA SER A 327 -9.70 -10.55 -13.84
C SER A 327 -8.50 -10.17 -12.99
N PHE A 328 -8.53 -10.61 -11.74
CA PHE A 328 -7.48 -10.50 -10.74
C PHE A 328 -7.10 -11.89 -10.23
N THR A 329 -6.74 -12.77 -11.16
CA THR A 329 -6.16 -14.10 -10.86
C THR A 329 -4.81 -13.94 -10.16
N PRO A 330 -4.25 -15.00 -9.54
CA PRO A 330 -2.89 -14.95 -9.02
C PRO A 330 -1.93 -14.41 -10.09
N LYS A 331 -1.04 -13.49 -9.68
CA LYS A 331 -0.09 -12.86 -10.60
C LYS A 331 0.95 -13.88 -11.05
N GLU A 332 1.23 -13.87 -12.34
CA GLU A 332 2.19 -14.77 -12.99
C GLU A 332 3.16 -13.98 -13.86
N ILE A 333 4.26 -14.60 -14.26
CA ILE A 333 5.14 -14.00 -15.27
C ILE A 333 4.43 -14.03 -16.62
N GLY A 334 4.53 -12.92 -17.36
CA GLY A 334 3.94 -12.84 -18.70
C GLY A 334 4.51 -13.92 -19.63
N LEU A 335 3.66 -14.53 -20.45
CA LEU A 335 4.06 -15.62 -21.34
C LEU A 335 5.21 -15.21 -22.27
N GLU A 336 5.13 -14.02 -22.87
CA GLU A 336 6.20 -13.52 -23.77
C GLU A 336 7.53 -13.37 -23.02
N THR A 337 7.48 -12.91 -21.78
CA THR A 337 8.66 -12.78 -20.91
C THR A 337 9.25 -14.15 -20.54
N LEU A 338 8.39 -15.12 -20.23
CA LEU A 338 8.81 -16.48 -19.91
C LEU A 338 9.47 -17.17 -21.12
N LEU A 339 8.89 -17.00 -22.31
CA LEU A 339 9.47 -17.49 -23.56
C LEU A 339 10.83 -16.84 -23.84
N ALA A 340 10.93 -15.51 -23.70
CA ALA A 340 12.19 -14.79 -23.87
C ALA A 340 13.30 -15.30 -22.93
N TYR A 341 12.97 -15.66 -21.68
CA TYR A 341 13.93 -16.28 -20.76
C TYR A 341 14.36 -17.67 -21.21
N GLY A 342 13.41 -18.51 -21.63
CA GLY A 342 13.68 -19.86 -22.11
C GLY A 342 14.56 -19.86 -23.37
N ASP A 343 14.18 -19.07 -24.37
CA ASP A 343 14.86 -18.99 -25.66
C ASP A 343 16.27 -18.39 -25.54
N SER A 344 16.50 -17.55 -24.52
CA SER A 344 17.82 -17.01 -24.19
C SER A 344 18.65 -17.92 -23.26
N ASN A 345 18.18 -19.11 -22.92
CA ASN A 345 18.84 -20.02 -21.98
C ASN A 345 19.15 -19.36 -20.61
N LEU A 346 18.26 -18.46 -20.15
CA LEU A 346 18.28 -17.99 -18.77
C LEU A 346 17.59 -19.03 -17.87
N VAL A 347 18.20 -19.32 -16.73
CA VAL A 347 17.69 -20.38 -15.84
C VAL A 347 16.41 -19.91 -15.14
N TYR A 348 15.33 -20.68 -15.34
CA TYR A 348 14.01 -20.40 -14.75
C TYR A 348 13.51 -21.61 -13.94
N ASP A 349 13.18 -21.39 -12.66
CA ASP A 349 12.64 -22.42 -11.75
C ASP A 349 11.55 -21.83 -10.86
N GLY A 350 10.36 -21.57 -11.43
CA GLY A 350 9.28 -20.84 -10.76
C GLY A 350 9.54 -19.32 -10.58
N GLY A 351 10.75 -18.88 -10.91
CA GLY A 351 11.22 -17.51 -10.98
C GLY A 351 12.56 -17.49 -11.72
N LEU A 352 12.96 -16.34 -12.25
CA LEU A 352 14.27 -16.15 -12.87
C LEU A 352 15.37 -16.31 -11.80
N VAL A 353 16.27 -17.27 -12.01
CA VAL A 353 17.22 -17.70 -10.98
C VAL A 353 18.38 -16.73 -10.85
N ILE A 354 18.60 -16.23 -9.64
CA ILE A 354 19.63 -15.24 -9.30
C ILE A 354 20.53 -15.70 -8.15
N ASP A 355 21.73 -15.14 -8.04
CA ASP A 355 22.56 -15.23 -6.84
C ASP A 355 22.37 -14.09 -5.84
N THR A 356 23.19 -14.09 -4.79
CA THR A 356 23.26 -13.07 -3.72
C THR A 356 23.61 -11.67 -4.23
N ASP A 357 24.18 -11.57 -5.44
CA ASP A 357 24.46 -10.32 -6.14
C ASP A 357 23.43 -10.01 -7.23
N PHE A 358 22.28 -10.69 -7.22
CA PHE A 358 21.18 -10.50 -8.17
C PHE A 358 21.57 -10.83 -9.63
N ARG A 359 22.69 -11.53 -9.85
CA ARG A 359 23.13 -11.97 -11.17
C ARG A 359 22.42 -13.25 -11.57
N THR A 360 22.07 -13.34 -12.84
CA THR A 360 21.54 -14.58 -13.44
C THR A 360 22.69 -15.57 -13.73
N ASN A 361 22.45 -16.56 -14.59
CA ASN A 361 23.53 -17.40 -15.14
C ASN A 361 24.37 -16.69 -16.22
N ASP A 362 24.00 -15.48 -16.61
CA ASP A 362 24.79 -14.61 -17.48
C ASP A 362 25.46 -13.48 -16.66
N PRO A 363 26.77 -13.22 -16.81
CA PRO A 363 27.47 -12.21 -16.03
C PRO A 363 27.04 -10.77 -16.34
N TYR A 364 26.38 -10.51 -17.47
CA TYR A 364 25.91 -9.17 -17.86
C TYR A 364 24.40 -8.99 -17.67
N ILE A 365 23.69 -10.00 -17.15
CA ILE A 365 22.25 -9.95 -16.94
C ILE A 365 21.93 -10.15 -15.46
N TYR A 366 21.25 -9.17 -14.91
CA TYR A 366 20.81 -9.10 -13.53
C TYR A 366 19.29 -9.12 -13.47
N ALA A 367 18.74 -9.53 -12.34
CA ALA A 367 17.29 -9.50 -12.14
C ALA A 367 16.92 -9.26 -10.67
N ALA A 368 15.80 -8.56 -10.47
CA ALA A 368 15.24 -8.34 -9.13
C ALA A 368 13.72 -8.25 -9.17
N GLY A 369 13.08 -8.30 -8.00
CA GLY A 369 11.64 -8.14 -7.84
C GLY A 369 10.84 -9.44 -7.95
N PRO A 370 9.50 -9.36 -7.95
CA PRO A 370 8.61 -10.51 -7.71
C PRO A 370 8.75 -11.73 -8.64
N GLY A 371 9.41 -11.56 -9.80
CA GLY A 371 9.62 -12.64 -10.77
C GLY A 371 10.92 -13.42 -10.59
N THR A 372 11.70 -13.17 -9.53
CA THR A 372 13.01 -13.80 -9.31
C THR A 372 13.01 -14.83 -8.18
N ARG A 373 14.00 -15.73 -8.20
CA ARG A 373 14.24 -16.73 -7.17
C ARG A 373 15.75 -16.92 -6.93
N TYR A 374 16.17 -17.13 -5.69
CA TYR A 374 17.57 -17.43 -5.40
C TYR A 374 17.97 -18.85 -5.85
N LYS A 375 19.24 -19.05 -6.22
CA LYS A 375 19.80 -20.38 -6.53
C LYS A 375 19.57 -21.33 -5.34
N LYS A 376 19.16 -22.58 -5.62
CA LYS A 376 18.86 -23.61 -4.59
C LYS A 376 19.98 -23.86 -3.59
N LYS A 377 21.25 -23.65 -3.99
CA LYS A 377 22.42 -23.81 -3.12
C LYS A 377 22.40 -22.93 -1.87
N TYR A 378 21.59 -21.86 -1.87
CA TYR A 378 21.44 -20.98 -0.72
C TYR A 378 20.34 -21.42 0.26
N PHE A 379 19.63 -22.53 -0.03
CA PHE A 379 18.54 -23.05 0.81
C PHE A 379 17.43 -22.03 1.15
N ALA A 380 17.23 -21.05 0.26
CA ALA A 380 16.32 -19.92 0.44
C ALA A 380 15.05 -20.04 -0.39
N ASP A 381 14.49 -21.24 -0.49
CA ASP A 381 13.32 -21.54 -1.32
C ASP A 381 12.04 -20.80 -0.90
N HIS A 382 12.01 -20.23 0.29
CA HIS A 382 10.91 -19.40 0.80
C HIS A 382 11.14 -17.89 0.59
N TYR A 383 12.34 -17.51 0.17
CA TYR A 383 12.82 -16.13 0.13
C TYR A 383 12.60 -15.51 -1.26
N PHE A 384 11.33 -15.29 -1.62
CA PHE A 384 10.95 -14.65 -2.88
C PHE A 384 10.78 -13.14 -2.71
N HIS A 385 11.38 -12.33 -3.59
CA HIS A 385 11.24 -10.87 -3.59
C HIS A 385 9.79 -10.37 -3.66
N GLU A 386 8.83 -11.21 -4.07
CA GLU A 386 7.41 -10.87 -4.07
C GLU A 386 6.84 -10.59 -2.67
N HIS A 387 7.49 -11.12 -1.63
CA HIS A 387 7.10 -11.00 -0.24
C HIS A 387 7.76 -9.80 0.48
N TYR A 388 8.58 -9.01 -0.22
CA TYR A 388 9.40 -7.95 0.38
C TYR A 388 9.08 -6.59 -0.22
N ASN A 389 9.54 -5.53 0.45
CA ASN A 389 9.34 -4.18 -0.03
C ASN A 389 10.12 -3.94 -1.33
N SER A 390 9.42 -3.66 -2.43
CA SER A 390 10.03 -3.47 -3.74
C SER A 390 11.01 -2.30 -3.81
N SER A 391 10.83 -1.27 -2.97
CA SER A 391 11.78 -0.14 -2.89
C SER A 391 13.07 -0.57 -2.21
N GLU A 392 13.00 -1.41 -1.17
CA GLU A 392 14.20 -1.95 -0.50
C GLU A 392 14.98 -2.89 -1.42
N VAL A 393 14.28 -3.79 -2.13
CA VAL A 393 14.88 -4.67 -3.14
C VAL A 393 15.58 -3.83 -4.24
N GLY A 394 14.95 -2.74 -4.67
CA GLY A 394 15.53 -1.81 -5.63
C GLY A 394 16.74 -1.04 -5.10
N ASP A 395 16.68 -0.55 -3.85
CA ASP A 395 17.80 0.12 -3.19
C ASP A 395 19.01 -0.84 -3.09
N GLU A 396 18.80 -2.09 -2.64
CA GLU A 396 19.85 -3.12 -2.53
C GLU A 396 20.44 -3.56 -3.88
N MET A 397 19.62 -3.52 -4.94
CA MET A 397 20.08 -3.76 -6.30
C MET A 397 20.93 -2.60 -6.82
N ALA A 398 20.53 -1.36 -6.52
CA ALA A 398 21.28 -0.16 -6.91
C ALA A 398 22.67 -0.12 -6.24
N GLU A 399 22.75 -0.44 -4.94
CA GLU A 399 24.02 -0.53 -4.20
C GLU A 399 25.00 -1.49 -4.88
N ARG A 400 24.53 -2.68 -5.28
CA ARG A 400 25.35 -3.65 -6.02
C ARG A 400 25.74 -3.15 -7.40
N THR A 401 24.86 -2.41 -8.06
CA THR A 401 25.11 -1.84 -9.40
C THR A 401 26.29 -0.87 -9.40
N PHE A 402 26.49 -0.10 -8.33
CA PHE A 402 27.66 0.79 -8.20
C PHE A 402 28.99 0.03 -8.23
N SER A 403 29.05 -1.17 -7.65
CA SER A 403 30.25 -2.02 -7.68
C SER A 403 30.55 -2.66 -9.05
N ILE A 404 29.56 -2.67 -9.96
CA ILE A 404 29.65 -3.32 -11.27
C ILE A 404 30.08 -2.32 -12.35
N ILE A 405 29.74 -1.04 -12.18
CA ILE A 405 30.04 0.00 -13.16
C ILE A 405 31.37 0.68 -12.78
N PRO A 406 32.46 0.44 -13.53
CA PRO A 406 33.83 0.78 -13.11
C PRO A 406 34.08 2.28 -12.91
N ASP A 407 33.29 3.16 -13.54
CA ASP A 407 33.46 4.61 -13.50
C ASP A 407 32.66 5.30 -12.38
N LEU A 408 31.87 4.55 -11.59
CA LEU A 408 31.13 5.11 -10.46
C LEU A 408 31.98 5.01 -9.19
N PRO A 409 32.03 6.03 -8.33
CA PRO A 409 32.69 5.89 -7.03
C PRO A 409 31.95 4.82 -6.22
N HIS A 410 32.66 3.75 -5.86
CA HIS A 410 32.15 2.67 -5.03
C HIS A 410 33.11 2.43 -3.87
N GLU A 411 32.56 2.25 -2.67
CA GLU A 411 33.27 1.53 -1.61
C GLU A 411 33.34 0.06 -2.03
N GLU A 412 34.48 -0.60 -1.83
CA GLU A 412 34.58 -2.04 -2.04
C GLU A 412 33.59 -2.74 -1.08
N LEU A 413 32.41 -3.06 -1.59
CA LEU A 413 31.45 -3.86 -0.85
C LEU A 413 32.07 -5.24 -0.65
N GLU A 414 32.35 -5.61 0.60
CA GLU A 414 32.66 -6.99 0.95
C GLU A 414 31.59 -7.87 0.31
N THR A 415 31.98 -8.83 -0.53
CA THR A 415 31.05 -9.79 -1.12
C THR A 415 30.30 -10.48 0.01
N LYS A 416 29.06 -10.06 0.25
CA LYS A 416 28.18 -10.69 1.22
C LYS A 416 27.89 -12.10 0.72
N GLN A 417 28.46 -13.11 1.39
CA GLN A 417 28.17 -14.51 1.09
C GLN A 417 26.71 -14.87 1.42
N ASP A 418 26.09 -14.08 2.30
CA ASP A 418 24.73 -14.27 2.76
C ASP A 418 23.71 -13.51 1.91
N ILE A 419 22.49 -14.06 1.86
CA ILE A 419 21.33 -13.39 1.26
C ILE A 419 21.01 -12.13 2.05
N VAL A 420 20.56 -11.10 1.34
CA VAL A 420 20.11 -9.83 1.95
C VAL A 420 18.94 -10.09 2.88
N ASP A 421 19.05 -9.57 4.11
CA ASP A 421 17.94 -9.51 5.06
C ASP A 421 17.13 -8.22 4.87
N PHE A 422 16.01 -8.33 4.15
CA PHE A 422 15.09 -7.21 3.90
C PHE A 422 14.22 -6.90 5.13
N LYS A 423 14.23 -5.64 5.59
CA LYS A 423 13.62 -5.21 6.85
C LYS A 423 12.45 -4.24 6.67
N LYS A 424 12.35 -3.54 5.54
CA LYS A 424 11.29 -2.55 5.29
C LYS A 424 9.93 -3.25 5.15
N PRO A 425 8.84 -2.63 5.64
CA PRO A 425 7.52 -3.24 5.61
C PRO A 425 6.94 -3.30 4.20
N VAL A 426 6.07 -4.28 3.95
CA VAL A 426 5.23 -4.32 2.75
C VAL A 426 4.01 -3.43 2.99
N VAL A 427 3.91 -2.35 2.22
CA VAL A 427 2.85 -1.33 2.37
C VAL A 427 1.86 -1.42 1.22
N THR A 428 0.57 -1.50 1.53
CA THR A 428 -0.53 -1.43 0.58
C THR A 428 -1.60 -0.46 1.07
N ALA A 429 -1.95 0.52 0.25
CA ALA A 429 -3.01 1.48 0.55
C ALA A 429 -3.98 1.62 -0.63
N CYS A 430 -5.29 1.64 -0.38
CA CYS A 430 -6.29 1.79 -1.43
C CYS A 430 -7.62 2.30 -0.89
N CYS A 431 -8.51 2.69 -1.80
CA CYS A 431 -9.92 2.91 -1.48
C CYS A 431 -10.71 1.63 -1.72
N ILE A 432 -11.62 1.29 -0.82
CA ILE A 432 -12.47 0.10 -0.91
C ILE A 432 -13.95 0.49 -0.92
N PRO A 433 -14.87 -0.43 -1.29
CA PRO A 433 -16.28 -0.11 -1.53
C PRO A 433 -16.93 0.69 -0.41
N GLY A 434 -17.57 1.80 -0.80
CA GLY A 434 -18.21 2.73 0.12
C GLY A 434 -17.30 3.87 0.58
N ASN A 435 -16.29 4.21 -0.23
CA ASN A 435 -15.32 5.29 -0.02
C ASN A 435 -14.58 5.20 1.33
N LYS A 436 -14.22 3.98 1.75
CA LYS A 436 -13.33 3.75 2.89
C LYS A 436 -11.88 3.64 2.41
N HIS A 437 -10.96 4.22 3.16
CA HIS A 437 -9.52 4.15 2.93
C HIS A 437 -8.94 3.04 3.78
N LEU A 438 -8.24 2.13 3.12
CA LEU A 438 -7.53 1.01 3.73
C LEU A 438 -6.03 1.30 3.69
N LEU A 439 -5.35 1.04 4.79
CA LEU A 439 -3.89 0.95 4.85
C LEU A 439 -3.48 -0.35 5.55
N MET A 440 -2.58 -1.08 4.91
CA MET A 440 -1.95 -2.29 5.43
C MET A 440 -0.44 -2.08 5.41
N VAL A 441 0.18 -2.13 6.58
CA VAL A 441 1.63 -2.13 6.76
C VAL A 441 1.96 -3.47 7.38
N ARG A 442 2.68 -4.31 6.66
CA ARG A 442 2.99 -5.67 7.12
C ARG A 442 4.49 -5.88 7.21
N ARG A 443 4.91 -6.73 8.14
CA ARG A 443 6.28 -7.23 8.19
C ARG A 443 6.71 -7.86 6.84
N PRO A 444 7.99 -7.76 6.46
CA PRO A 444 8.51 -8.41 5.27
C PRO A 444 8.39 -9.94 5.41
N GLY A 445 8.22 -10.61 4.27
CA GLY A 445 8.09 -12.06 4.21
C GLY A 445 6.68 -12.53 3.84
N PRO A 446 6.51 -13.86 3.71
CA PRO A 446 5.26 -14.45 3.26
C PRO A 446 4.11 -14.12 4.21
N ILE A 447 2.89 -14.11 3.67
CA ILE A 447 1.70 -13.82 4.46
C ILE A 447 1.47 -15.00 5.42
N VAL A 448 1.48 -14.70 6.72
CA VAL A 448 1.20 -15.66 7.78
C VAL A 448 -0.19 -15.36 8.33
N PRO A 449 -1.16 -16.31 8.29
CA PRO A 449 -2.48 -16.11 8.86
C PRO A 449 -2.41 -15.64 10.32
N LEU A 450 -3.29 -14.73 10.74
CA LEU A 450 -3.24 -14.10 12.07
C LEU A 450 -3.29 -15.14 13.19
N GLU A 451 -4.07 -16.20 13.01
CA GLU A 451 -4.17 -17.30 13.97
C GLU A 451 -2.88 -18.10 14.08
N VAL A 452 -2.14 -18.23 12.98
CA VAL A 452 -0.79 -18.81 13.00
C VAL A 452 0.17 -17.85 13.68
N LEU A 453 0.11 -16.56 13.33
CA LEU A 453 0.93 -15.49 13.91
C LEU A 453 0.82 -15.43 15.43
N ILE A 454 -0.40 -15.45 15.98
CA ILE A 454 -0.64 -15.41 17.44
C ILE A 454 0.00 -16.59 18.18
N ASN A 455 0.18 -17.72 17.50
CA ASN A 455 0.80 -18.92 18.05
C ASN A 455 2.33 -18.98 17.82
N GLN A 456 2.93 -17.98 17.17
CA GLN A 456 4.38 -17.91 17.00
C GLN A 456 5.05 -17.38 18.27
N LEU A 457 6.30 -17.81 18.49
CA LEU A 457 7.08 -17.45 19.68
C LEU A 457 7.44 -15.95 19.73
N ASP A 458 7.50 -15.29 18.57
CA ASP A 458 7.82 -13.87 18.42
C ASP A 458 6.59 -12.96 18.52
N PHE A 459 5.41 -13.49 18.81
CA PHE A 459 4.20 -12.69 18.96
C PHE A 459 4.12 -11.98 20.33
N GLY A 460 3.68 -10.71 20.33
CA GLY A 460 3.53 -9.91 21.54
C GLY A 460 2.09 -9.55 21.88
N SER A 461 1.58 -8.47 21.30
CA SER A 461 0.29 -7.89 21.70
C SER A 461 -0.43 -7.26 20.52
N ILE A 462 -1.76 -7.31 20.53
CA ILE A 462 -2.62 -6.63 19.54
C ILE A 462 -3.31 -5.46 20.24
N LEU A 463 -3.17 -4.26 19.68
CA LEU A 463 -3.80 -3.03 20.16
C LEU A 463 -4.80 -2.54 19.11
N VAL A 464 -6.03 -2.24 19.51
CA VAL A 464 -7.12 -1.83 18.60
C VAL A 464 -7.87 -0.63 19.17
N THR A 465 -8.10 0.39 18.34
CA THR A 465 -9.08 1.45 18.57
C THR A 465 -10.12 1.46 17.45
N GLY A 466 -11.35 1.84 17.79
CA GLY A 466 -12.47 1.86 16.84
C GLY A 466 -12.96 0.47 16.43
N SER A 467 -13.90 0.45 15.48
CA SER A 467 -14.50 -0.79 14.99
C SER A 467 -14.72 -0.71 13.47
N PRO A 468 -14.40 -1.77 12.70
CA PRO A 468 -14.48 -1.72 11.24
C PRO A 468 -15.94 -1.76 10.75
N THR A 469 -16.88 -2.19 11.61
CA THR A 469 -18.31 -2.21 11.31
C THR A 469 -19.03 -0.95 11.74
N ASN A 470 -18.35 0.00 12.36
CA ASN A 470 -19.03 1.16 12.89
C ASN A 470 -19.39 2.17 11.79
N ASN A 471 -20.62 2.67 11.87
CA ASN A 471 -21.17 3.71 11.02
C ASN A 471 -21.47 5.00 11.80
N ASP A 472 -21.26 5.00 13.13
CA ASP A 472 -21.40 6.18 13.96
C ASP A 472 -20.17 7.09 13.80
N SER A 473 -20.41 8.32 13.36
CA SER A 473 -19.36 9.34 13.21
C SER A 473 -18.78 9.84 14.53
N SER A 474 -19.40 9.51 15.67
CA SER A 474 -18.94 9.92 17.00
C SER A 474 -17.89 8.98 17.62
N GLU A 475 -17.71 7.79 17.05
CA GLU A 475 -16.71 6.83 17.48
C GLU A 475 -15.46 6.86 16.58
N PRO A 476 -14.30 6.45 17.12
CA PRO A 476 -13.06 6.42 16.34
C PRO A 476 -13.12 5.39 15.22
N GLU A 477 -12.46 5.72 14.11
CA GLU A 477 -12.29 4.81 12.97
C GLU A 477 -11.32 3.67 13.34
N TYR A 478 -11.38 2.58 12.59
CA TYR A 478 -10.64 1.38 12.94
C TYR A 478 -9.13 1.54 12.71
N PHE A 479 -8.36 1.21 13.74
CA PHE A 479 -6.90 1.21 13.72
C PHE A 479 -6.39 0.06 14.61
N LYS A 480 -5.59 -0.83 14.02
CA LYS A 480 -4.96 -1.96 14.69
C LYS A 480 -3.44 -1.90 14.56
N ILE A 481 -2.75 -2.14 15.66
CA ILE A 481 -1.29 -2.30 15.75
C ILE A 481 -0.98 -3.67 16.33
N ILE A 482 -0.04 -4.40 15.73
CA ILE A 482 0.50 -5.64 16.28
C ILE A 482 1.95 -5.40 16.71
N LEU A 483 2.25 -5.80 17.95
CA LEU A 483 3.58 -5.79 18.54
C LEU A 483 4.15 -7.21 18.60
N ASN A 484 5.46 -7.34 18.41
CA ASN A 484 6.18 -8.59 18.67
C ASN A 484 6.47 -8.80 20.18
N ASP A 485 7.06 -9.92 20.55
CA ASP A 485 7.46 -10.30 21.91
C ASP A 485 8.52 -9.35 22.54
N GLN A 486 9.19 -8.55 21.70
CA GLN A 486 10.10 -7.48 22.11
C GLN A 486 9.46 -6.08 22.01
N HIS A 487 8.14 -6.00 21.85
CA HIS A 487 7.35 -4.77 21.83
C HIS A 487 7.65 -3.78 20.68
N PHE A 488 8.18 -4.26 19.56
CA PHE A 488 8.28 -3.51 18.31
C PHE A 488 7.01 -3.64 17.48
N VAL A 489 6.62 -2.57 16.79
CA VAL A 489 5.51 -2.59 15.83
C VAL A 489 5.89 -3.42 14.61
N ILE A 490 5.13 -4.49 14.35
CA ILE A 490 5.35 -5.40 13.23
C ILE A 490 4.25 -5.35 12.17
N ASP A 491 2.99 -5.07 12.53
CA ASP A 491 1.91 -4.90 11.55
C ASP A 491 1.00 -3.74 11.96
N ILE A 492 0.45 -3.03 10.97
CA ILE A 492 -0.54 -1.97 11.14
C ILE A 492 -1.67 -2.18 10.12
N LEU A 493 -2.92 -2.14 10.58
CA LEU A 493 -4.11 -2.23 9.75
C LEU A 493 -5.09 -1.12 10.10
N CYS A 494 -5.43 -0.30 9.11
CA CYS A 494 -6.24 0.89 9.28
C CYS A 494 -7.41 0.86 8.29
N LEU A 495 -8.61 1.23 8.76
CA LEU A 495 -9.78 1.44 7.93
C LEU A 495 -10.48 2.73 8.36
N SER A 496 -10.61 3.70 7.46
CA SER A 496 -11.14 5.03 7.78
C SER A 496 -12.02 5.59 6.66
N SER A 497 -13.04 6.39 6.99
CA SER A 497 -13.77 7.19 5.98
C SER A 497 -12.95 8.36 5.45
N ILE A 498 -11.95 8.80 6.22
CA ILE A 498 -11.09 9.95 5.91
C ILE A 498 -9.80 9.43 5.27
N PRO A 499 -9.20 10.16 4.31
CA PRO A 499 -7.90 9.82 3.77
C PRO A 499 -6.86 9.63 4.88
N ILE A 500 -6.08 8.55 4.78
CA ILE A 500 -5.04 8.20 5.74
C ILE A 500 -3.70 8.77 5.25
N ASP A 501 -2.94 9.41 6.14
CA ASP A 501 -1.57 9.85 5.89
C ASP A 501 -0.61 8.65 5.89
N VAL A 502 -0.61 7.90 4.78
CA VAL A 502 0.14 6.65 4.62
C VAL A 502 1.61 6.80 4.99
N ASP A 503 2.26 7.86 4.50
CA ASP A 503 3.69 8.07 4.68
C ASP A 503 4.07 8.29 6.16
N ASN A 504 3.17 8.88 6.96
CA ASN A 504 3.35 9.09 8.40
C ASN A 504 3.16 7.79 9.17
N ILE A 505 2.03 7.10 8.95
CA ILE A 505 1.70 5.87 9.68
C ILE A 505 2.73 4.76 9.43
N VAL A 506 3.29 4.68 8.22
CA VAL A 506 4.36 3.72 7.90
C VAL A 506 5.61 3.93 8.79
N GLN A 507 5.92 5.15 9.25
CA GLN A 507 7.08 5.42 10.10
C GLN A 507 6.98 4.82 11.51
N LEU A 508 5.77 4.41 11.92
CA LEU A 508 5.53 3.73 13.19
C LEU A 508 6.04 2.28 13.17
N TYR A 509 6.11 1.66 11.99
CA TYR A 509 6.62 0.31 11.82
C TYR A 509 8.09 0.20 12.29
N GLY A 510 8.43 -0.90 12.95
CA GLY A 510 9.78 -1.14 13.47
C GLY A 510 10.17 -0.25 14.65
N ARG A 511 9.26 0.55 15.19
CA ARG A 511 9.49 1.35 16.40
C ARG A 511 9.05 0.59 17.65
N HIS A 512 9.81 0.75 18.74
CA HIS A 512 9.47 0.17 20.03
C HIS A 512 8.34 0.97 20.70
N GLU A 513 7.40 0.30 21.38
CA GLU A 513 6.22 0.94 21.98
C GLU A 513 6.55 2.09 22.95
N LYS A 514 7.64 1.96 23.73
CA LYS A 514 8.15 3.03 24.61
C LYS A 514 8.48 4.31 23.85
N MET A 515 9.08 4.20 22.66
CA MET A 515 9.43 5.35 21.82
C MET A 515 8.17 6.01 21.24
N LEU A 516 7.10 5.24 21.05
CA LEU A 516 5.77 5.72 20.68
C LEU A 516 4.99 6.25 21.89
N ASN A 517 5.67 7.00 22.74
CA ASN A 517 5.13 7.65 23.94
C ASN A 517 4.48 6.66 24.94
N ASN A 518 5.16 5.54 25.23
CA ASN A 518 4.67 4.45 26.09
C ASN A 518 3.29 3.93 25.64
N LEU A 519 3.20 3.63 24.35
CA LEU A 519 1.96 3.23 23.66
C LEU A 519 1.22 2.12 24.42
N LEU A 520 1.92 1.06 24.83
CA LEU A 520 1.29 -0.11 25.44
C LEU A 520 0.71 0.23 26.81
N LEU A 521 1.43 1.01 27.62
CA LEU A 521 0.97 1.45 28.94
C LEU A 521 -0.27 2.34 28.82
N ARG A 522 -0.20 3.38 27.99
CA ARG A 522 -1.31 4.34 27.82
C ARG A 522 -2.55 3.69 27.22
N TYR A 523 -2.37 2.74 26.30
CA TYR A 523 -3.46 1.93 25.76
C TYR A 523 -4.13 1.08 26.84
N LYS A 524 -3.35 0.32 27.61
CA LYS A 524 -3.87 -0.51 28.73
C LYS A 524 -4.55 0.33 29.81
N SER A 525 -4.09 1.56 30.05
CA SER A 525 -4.71 2.51 30.95
C SER A 525 -5.94 3.23 30.37
N HIS A 526 -6.39 2.86 29.16
CA HIS A 526 -7.55 3.45 28.47
C HIS A 526 -7.43 4.97 28.25
N VAL A 527 -6.19 5.49 28.24
CA VAL A 527 -5.90 6.90 27.93
C VAL A 527 -6.00 7.14 26.43
N ILE A 528 -5.61 6.14 25.63
CA ILE A 528 -5.72 6.18 24.17
C ILE A 528 -7.07 5.58 23.78
N THR A 529 -7.97 6.43 23.28
CA THR A 529 -9.27 6.02 22.73
C THR A 529 -9.28 5.98 21.22
N ASP A 530 -8.44 6.80 20.56
CA ASP A 530 -8.31 6.89 19.11
C ASP A 530 -6.83 7.00 18.72
N PHE A 531 -6.33 6.00 17.99
CA PHE A 531 -4.95 6.03 17.49
C PHE A 531 -4.74 7.12 16.42
N TYR A 532 -5.73 7.47 15.60
CA TYR A 532 -5.54 8.53 14.59
C TYR A 532 -5.28 9.89 15.24
N GLU A 533 -5.97 10.20 16.33
CA GLU A 533 -5.74 11.45 17.07
C GLU A 533 -4.47 11.38 17.91
N PHE A 534 -4.19 10.25 18.56
CA PHE A 534 -2.96 10.04 19.34
C PHE A 534 -1.69 10.24 18.50
N PHE A 535 -1.67 9.71 17.27
CA PHE A 535 -0.53 9.85 16.35
C PHE A 535 -0.50 11.17 15.58
N LYS A 536 -1.49 12.05 15.77
CA LYS A 536 -1.46 13.46 15.33
C LYS A 536 -0.98 14.40 16.44
N GLU A 537 -0.69 13.90 17.64
CA GLU A 537 -0.11 14.71 18.69
C GLU A 537 1.28 15.25 18.28
N PRO A 538 1.70 16.43 18.78
CA PRO A 538 2.92 17.08 18.30
C PRO A 538 4.20 16.24 18.40
N TRP A 539 4.32 15.37 19.41
CA TRP A 539 5.48 14.50 19.59
C TRP A 539 5.67 13.51 18.43
N ALA A 540 4.57 13.08 17.78
CA ALA A 540 4.61 12.06 16.73
C ALA A 540 5.28 12.56 15.45
N TYR A 541 5.21 13.87 15.17
CA TYR A 541 5.80 14.49 13.98
C TYR A 541 7.32 14.37 13.92
N LEU A 542 7.98 14.10 15.05
CA LEU A 542 9.41 13.79 15.08
C LEU A 542 9.71 12.53 14.24
N PHE A 543 8.86 11.49 14.35
CA PHE A 543 9.02 10.23 13.60
C PHE A 543 8.70 10.37 12.11
N TYR A 544 7.88 11.36 11.75
CA TYR A 544 7.49 11.61 10.36
C TYR A 544 8.53 12.42 9.59
N HIS A 545 9.55 12.95 10.28
CA HIS A 545 10.61 13.71 9.65
C HIS A 545 11.52 12.77 8.86
N ASP A 546 11.79 13.12 7.59
CA ASP A 546 12.61 12.33 6.65
C ASP A 546 14.02 11.99 7.16
N ARG A 547 14.63 12.91 7.90
CA ARG A 547 15.96 12.74 8.53
C ARG A 547 15.95 12.02 9.89
N PHE A 548 14.79 11.59 10.40
CA PHE A 548 14.72 10.98 11.73
C PHE A 548 15.52 9.67 11.81
N ASP A 549 15.51 8.85 10.76
CA ASP A 549 16.32 7.62 10.74
C ASP A 549 17.83 7.92 10.83
N ASN A 550 18.30 9.01 10.21
CA ASN A 550 19.69 9.44 10.35
C ASN A 550 20.02 9.83 11.79
N LEU A 551 19.08 10.43 12.54
CA LEU A 551 19.26 10.70 13.96
C LEU A 551 19.38 9.39 14.75
N ILE A 552 18.52 8.41 14.48
CA ILE A 552 18.58 7.10 15.14
C ILE A 552 19.89 6.38 14.83
N GLU A 553 20.39 6.44 13.61
CA GLU A 553 21.70 5.85 13.27
C GLU A 553 22.84 6.56 14.00
N LYS A 554 22.83 7.89 14.10
CA LYS A 554 23.82 8.63 14.91
C LYS A 554 23.74 8.29 16.40
N MET A 555 22.54 8.08 16.93
CA MET A 555 22.33 7.60 18.31
C MET A 555 22.87 6.20 18.50
N ARG A 556 22.60 5.28 17.56
CA ARG A 556 23.10 3.91 17.59
C ARG A 556 24.62 3.87 17.55
N ALA A 557 25.24 4.72 16.74
CA ALA A 557 26.69 4.87 16.66
C ALA A 557 27.33 5.19 18.02
N GLN A 558 26.61 5.89 18.92
CA GLN A 558 27.12 6.19 20.27
C GLN A 558 27.36 4.92 21.09
N PHE A 559 26.60 3.84 20.88
CA PHE A 559 26.81 2.57 21.59
C PHE A 559 28.10 1.85 21.19
N TYR A 560 28.69 2.23 20.06
CA TYR A 560 29.96 1.70 19.54
C TYR A 560 31.15 2.62 19.85
N VAL A 561 30.94 3.72 20.57
CA VAL A 561 32.03 4.54 21.09
C VAL A 561 32.68 3.81 22.27
N LYS A 562 34.02 3.82 22.32
CA LYS A 562 34.78 3.22 23.42
C LYS A 562 34.41 3.87 24.75
N LEU A 563 34.21 3.05 25.77
CA LEU A 563 33.88 3.53 27.10
C LEU A 563 35.11 4.19 27.76
N PRO A 564 34.92 5.19 28.65
CA PRO A 564 36.03 5.78 29.37
C PRO A 564 36.81 4.71 30.14
N LEU A 565 38.14 4.71 29.98
CA LEU A 565 39.06 3.79 30.67
C LEU A 565 38.92 2.31 30.28
N SER A 566 38.25 1.99 29.15
CA SER A 566 38.10 0.63 28.64
C SER A 566 38.25 0.59 27.11
N ASP A 567 38.80 -0.50 26.58
CA ASP A 567 38.81 -0.76 25.13
C ASP A 567 37.49 -1.33 24.61
N LYS A 568 36.55 -1.67 25.50
CA LYS A 568 35.22 -2.19 25.16
C LYS A 568 34.22 -1.06 24.92
N THR A 569 33.28 -1.30 24.01
CA THR A 569 32.10 -0.45 23.76
C THR A 569 30.92 -0.92 24.61
N PHE A 570 29.86 -0.11 24.69
CA PHE A 570 28.61 -0.53 25.34
C PHE A 570 27.98 -1.72 24.59
N ALA A 571 28.07 -1.73 23.26
CA ALA A 571 27.64 -2.85 22.43
C ALA A 571 28.41 -4.15 22.76
N ASP A 572 29.72 -4.06 23.02
CA ASP A 572 30.54 -5.23 23.40
C ASP A 572 30.11 -5.82 24.75
N LEU A 573 29.76 -4.96 25.72
CA LEU A 573 29.26 -5.42 27.02
C LEU A 573 27.93 -6.18 26.88
N ILE A 574 27.01 -5.66 26.06
CA ILE A 574 25.74 -6.34 25.78
C ILE A 574 25.98 -7.65 25.02
N ALA A 575 26.86 -7.64 24.02
CA ALA A 575 27.20 -8.84 23.26
C ALA A 575 27.83 -9.91 24.14
N GLU A 576 28.68 -9.54 25.11
CA GLU A 576 29.26 -10.46 26.08
C GLU A 576 28.19 -11.04 27.03
N ALA A 577 27.29 -10.19 27.53
CA ALA A 577 26.16 -10.63 28.35
C ALA A 577 25.23 -11.61 27.60
N LEU A 578 24.94 -11.33 26.33
CA LEU A 578 24.16 -12.22 25.46
C LEU A 578 24.88 -13.52 25.14
N LYS A 579 26.20 -13.49 24.91
CA LYS A 579 27.00 -14.71 24.73
C LYS A 579 26.93 -15.59 25.99
N ARG A 580 27.05 -15.00 27.18
CA ARG A 580 26.91 -15.71 28.46
C ARG A 580 25.50 -16.27 28.67
N SER A 581 24.46 -15.62 28.12
CA SER A 581 23.08 -16.13 28.13
C SER A 581 22.76 -17.08 26.97
N ASN A 582 23.74 -17.58 26.20
CA ASN A 582 23.50 -18.38 25.00
C ASN A 582 22.53 -17.74 24.00
N TRP A 583 22.65 -16.43 23.79
CA TRP A 583 21.80 -15.63 22.90
C TRP A 583 20.30 -15.65 23.25
N THR A 584 19.97 -16.02 24.49
CA THR A 584 18.60 -15.94 25.00
C THR A 584 18.31 -14.54 25.53
N LYS A 585 17.03 -14.15 25.50
CA LYS A 585 16.54 -12.87 26.03
C LYS A 585 17.03 -12.72 27.47
N LEU A 586 17.75 -11.63 27.75
CA LEU A 586 18.26 -11.36 29.08
C LEU A 586 17.10 -11.34 30.09
N PRO A 587 17.26 -11.95 31.27
CA PRO A 587 16.20 -11.99 32.27
C PRO A 587 15.81 -10.56 32.67
N HIS A 588 14.54 -10.36 33.01
CA HIS A 588 14.04 -9.03 33.42
C HIS A 588 14.81 -8.44 34.60
N SER A 589 15.44 -9.27 35.43
CA SER A 589 16.33 -8.86 36.52
C SER A 589 17.65 -8.22 36.07
N ALA A 590 18.09 -8.44 34.82
CA ALA A 590 19.30 -7.84 34.26
C ALA A 590 19.04 -6.45 33.65
N MET A 591 17.78 -6.10 33.36
CA MET A 591 17.42 -4.80 32.76
C MET A 591 17.77 -3.61 33.68
N PRO A 592 17.47 -3.64 35.01
CA PRO A 592 17.89 -2.57 35.92
C PRO A 592 19.40 -2.38 35.98
N LEU A 593 20.17 -3.48 35.89
CA LEU A 593 21.63 -3.42 35.87
C LEU A 593 22.13 -2.80 34.56
N LEU A 594 21.58 -3.18 33.40
CA LEU A 594 21.92 -2.55 32.13
C LEU A 594 21.56 -1.07 32.08
N GLU A 595 20.44 -0.69 32.69
CA GLU A 595 20.04 0.71 32.86
C GLU A 595 21.00 1.46 33.78
N GLU A 596 21.41 0.85 34.89
CA GLU A 596 22.42 1.42 35.79
C GLU A 596 23.76 1.60 35.07
N ILE A 597 24.17 0.61 34.25
CA ILE A 597 25.34 0.67 33.38
C ILE A 597 25.21 1.81 32.37
N PHE A 598 24.09 1.90 31.66
CA PHE A 598 23.84 2.99 30.73
C PHE A 598 23.88 4.37 31.41
N LEU A 599 23.27 4.50 32.59
CA LEU A 599 23.23 5.74 33.37
C LEU A 599 24.60 6.09 33.98
N SER A 600 25.44 5.10 34.25
CA SER A 600 26.79 5.28 34.80
C SER A 600 27.78 5.91 33.79
N PHE A 601 27.42 5.96 32.50
CA PHE A 601 28.23 6.58 31.44
C PHE A 601 27.70 7.97 31.06
N PRO A 602 28.09 9.04 31.76
CA PRO A 602 27.57 10.39 31.52
C PRO A 602 27.89 10.91 30.11
N ASP A 603 29.03 10.51 29.54
CA ASP A 603 29.43 10.94 28.19
C ASP A 603 28.50 10.37 27.11
N LEU A 604 28.07 9.11 27.24
CA LEU A 604 27.15 8.46 26.30
C LEU A 604 25.80 9.20 26.28
N LYS A 605 25.23 9.44 27.46
CA LYS A 605 23.96 10.16 27.62
C LYS A 605 24.07 11.60 27.11
N LYS A 606 25.16 12.29 27.43
CA LYS A 606 25.42 13.66 26.99
C LYS A 606 25.52 13.75 25.46
N ASN A 607 26.29 12.88 24.83
CA ASN A 607 26.45 12.86 23.37
C ASN A 607 25.12 12.59 22.65
N MET A 608 24.32 11.64 23.15
CA MET A 608 22.99 11.38 22.60
C MET A 608 22.07 12.60 22.73
N ALA A 609 22.08 13.28 23.88
CA ALA A 609 21.28 14.50 24.09
C ALA A 609 21.74 15.64 23.17
N GLU A 610 23.05 15.81 22.96
CA GLU A 610 23.60 16.80 22.05
C GLU A 610 23.18 16.54 20.59
N GLU A 611 23.18 15.29 20.12
CA GLU A 611 22.70 14.95 18.77
C GLU A 611 21.19 15.22 18.61
N ILE A 612 20.37 14.95 19.63
CA ILE A 612 18.94 15.32 19.62
C ILE A 612 18.76 16.84 19.51
N LEU A 613 19.46 17.60 20.35
CA LEU A 613 19.38 19.06 20.36
C LEU A 613 19.85 19.66 19.04
N LYS A 614 20.93 19.12 18.48
CA LYS A 614 21.44 19.49 17.16
C LYS A 614 20.39 19.23 16.08
N PHE A 615 19.77 18.05 16.08
CA PHE A 615 18.71 17.72 15.14
C PHE A 615 17.52 18.69 15.23
N PHE A 616 17.06 19.02 16.44
CA PHE A 616 15.99 19.99 16.60
C PHE A 616 16.40 21.39 16.11
N ASN A 617 17.63 21.81 16.38
CA ASN A 617 18.15 23.10 15.96
C ASN A 617 18.26 23.22 14.43
N GLU A 618 18.69 22.15 13.75
CA GLU A 618 18.80 22.11 12.29
C GLU A 618 17.43 22.05 11.60
N ASN A 619 16.42 21.47 12.25
CA ASN A 619 15.10 21.23 11.67
C ASN A 619 13.98 22.08 12.31
N ARG A 620 14.33 23.22 12.96
CA ARG A 620 13.39 24.12 13.66
C ARG A 620 12.20 24.55 12.79
N ASN A 621 12.44 24.77 11.50
CA ASN A 621 11.40 25.23 10.57
C ASN A 621 10.34 24.15 10.29
N HIS A 622 10.70 22.88 10.42
CA HIS A 622 9.82 21.74 10.15
C HIS A 622 9.19 21.18 11.43
N LEU A 623 9.86 21.39 12.57
CA LEU A 623 9.42 20.90 13.88
C LEU A 623 9.18 22.06 14.86
N PRO A 624 8.23 22.99 14.57
CA PRO A 624 7.99 24.15 15.42
C PRO A 624 7.46 23.75 16.81
N MET A 625 6.87 22.57 16.95
CA MET A 625 6.45 22.05 18.26
C MET A 625 7.62 21.78 19.21
N ALA A 626 8.83 21.55 18.68
CA ALA A 626 10.05 21.41 19.47
C ALA A 626 10.56 22.76 20.01
N LEU A 627 9.90 23.87 19.70
CA LEU A 627 10.17 25.17 20.31
C LEU A 627 9.48 25.32 21.68
N ASN A 628 8.51 24.45 22.02
CA ASN A 628 7.96 24.42 23.37
C ASN A 628 8.94 23.66 24.28
N ASP A 629 9.54 24.39 25.22
CA ASP A 629 10.42 23.87 26.27
C ASP A 629 9.86 22.62 26.97
N GLU A 630 8.53 22.55 27.10
CA GLU A 630 7.83 21.42 27.73
C GLU A 630 7.85 20.15 26.85
N LEU A 631 7.70 20.29 25.53
CA LEU A 631 7.73 19.15 24.61
C LEU A 631 9.17 18.65 24.42
N THR A 632 10.13 19.56 24.28
CA THR A 632 11.55 19.22 24.20
C THR A 632 12.05 18.58 25.49
N ARG A 633 11.62 19.08 26.66
CA ARG A 633 11.84 18.40 27.94
C ARG A 633 11.18 17.02 27.96
N SER A 634 9.93 16.88 27.50
CA SER A 634 9.24 15.59 27.46
C SER A 634 9.91 14.58 26.51
N VAL A 635 10.43 15.00 25.36
CA VAL A 635 11.16 14.14 24.41
C VAL A 635 12.54 13.76 24.97
N LEU A 636 13.26 14.70 25.58
CA LEU A 636 14.51 14.42 26.28
C LEU A 636 14.29 13.54 27.53
N GLN A 637 13.13 13.62 28.16
CA GLN A 637 12.71 12.79 29.28
C GLN A 637 12.24 11.40 28.81
N ILE A 638 11.59 11.27 27.66
CA ILE A 638 11.30 9.99 26.98
C ILE A 638 12.62 9.30 26.56
N ALA A 639 13.62 10.08 26.14
CA ALA A 639 14.96 9.58 25.86
C ALA A 639 15.80 9.33 27.13
N GLY A 640 15.36 9.82 28.29
CA GLY A 640 16.15 9.90 29.52
C GLY A 640 15.62 9.13 30.73
N GLU A 641 14.34 8.73 30.76
CA GLU A 641 13.70 8.11 31.92
C GLU A 641 12.80 6.93 31.53
N ASN A 642 13.03 5.79 32.17
CA ASN A 642 11.97 4.83 32.40
C ASN A 642 10.86 5.47 33.25
N ILE A 643 9.64 5.48 32.70
CA ILE A 643 8.36 5.40 33.40
C ILE A 643 8.27 6.26 34.68
N ILE A 644 7.83 7.52 34.56
CA ILE A 644 6.99 8.13 35.60
C ILE A 644 5.81 8.88 34.96
N TYR A 645 4.62 8.50 35.44
CA TYR A 645 3.31 9.08 35.19
C TYR A 645 3.29 10.61 35.10
N ILE A 646 2.69 11.15 34.04
CA ILE A 646 2.01 12.46 34.12
C ILE A 646 0.51 12.20 33.91
N GLN A 647 -0.19 11.95 35.01
CA GLN A 647 -1.63 12.16 35.08
C GLN A 647 -1.89 13.66 34.95
N LYS A 648 -2.50 14.09 33.83
CA LYS A 648 -3.20 15.38 33.83
C LYS A 648 -4.42 15.24 34.73
N ALA A 649 -4.29 15.74 35.96
CA ALA A 649 -5.40 15.85 36.89
C ALA A 649 -6.44 16.84 36.35
N HIS A 650 -7.60 16.33 35.94
CA HIS A 650 -8.82 17.12 35.93
C HIS A 650 -9.16 17.48 37.39
N ARG A 651 -9.33 18.78 37.63
CA ARG A 651 -9.61 19.40 38.92
C ARG A 651 -10.80 18.72 39.64
N ALA A 652 -10.55 18.20 40.83
CA ALA A 652 -11.47 18.26 41.97
C ALA A 652 -10.64 18.20 43.27
N GLY A 653 -10.93 19.09 44.22
CA GLY A 653 -10.04 19.45 45.32
C GLY A 653 -9.61 18.31 46.22
N GLY A 654 -8.29 18.13 46.33
CA GLY A 654 -7.62 17.39 47.40
C GLY A 654 -6.23 18.01 47.59
N LYS A 655 -5.88 18.39 48.82
CA LYS A 655 -4.58 19.00 49.14
C LYS A 655 -3.45 18.01 48.79
N PRO A 656 -2.37 18.43 48.12
CA PRO A 656 -1.24 17.56 47.85
C PRO A 656 -0.51 17.23 49.15
N LEU A 657 -0.25 15.94 49.38
CA LEU A 657 0.73 15.47 50.35
C LEU A 657 2.12 15.84 49.82
N VAL A 658 2.75 16.82 50.46
CA VAL A 658 4.15 17.19 50.22
C VAL A 658 5.00 16.08 50.82
N SER A 659 5.56 15.21 49.98
CA SER A 659 6.78 14.47 50.35
C SER A 659 7.98 15.38 50.09
N GLU A 660 8.94 15.39 51.01
CA GLU A 660 10.15 16.21 50.93
C GLU A 660 10.91 16.02 49.60
N PRO A 661 11.53 17.09 49.06
CA PRO A 661 12.32 17.00 47.85
C PRO A 661 13.56 16.12 48.06
N TYR A 662 13.75 15.16 47.15
CA TYR A 662 14.91 14.29 47.09
C TYR A 662 16.19 15.12 46.89
N SER A 663 17.05 15.18 47.91
CA SER A 663 18.32 15.91 47.87
C SER A 663 19.37 15.16 47.05
N PHE A 664 19.86 15.80 45.99
CA PHE A 664 20.93 15.32 45.09
C PHE A 664 22.32 15.23 45.74
N GLU A 665 22.49 15.61 47.02
CA GLU A 665 23.81 15.72 47.64
C GLU A 665 24.37 14.41 48.23
N LYS A 666 23.59 13.32 48.28
CA LYS A 666 24.04 12.06 48.88
C LYS A 666 24.90 11.15 47.99
N HIS A 667 25.04 11.42 46.69
CA HIS A 667 25.79 10.54 45.77
C HIS A 667 27.20 11.00 45.36
N LYS A 668 27.77 12.02 46.02
CA LYS A 668 29.16 12.43 45.76
C LYS A 668 30.24 11.52 46.36
N LYS A 669 29.89 10.47 47.11
CA LYS A 669 30.85 9.57 47.79
C LYS A 669 30.95 8.15 47.23
N MET A 670 30.24 7.81 46.16
CA MET A 670 30.38 6.52 45.45
C MET A 670 30.94 6.75 44.04
N TYR A 671 32.20 7.17 43.96
CA TYR A 671 32.96 7.22 42.71
C TYR A 671 34.31 6.56 42.96
N GLN A 672 34.32 5.23 43.00
CA GLN A 672 35.53 4.43 42.83
C GLN A 672 35.32 3.46 41.67
N PRO A 673 35.99 3.68 40.52
CA PRO A 673 35.80 2.89 39.29
C PRO A 673 36.10 1.39 39.40
N LYS A 674 36.79 0.93 40.45
CA LYS A 674 37.21 -0.47 40.59
C LYS A 674 36.09 -1.44 40.96
N GLU A 675 35.08 -1.01 41.73
CA GLU A 675 33.97 -1.90 42.13
C GLU A 675 32.99 -2.19 40.98
N TYR A 676 33.07 -1.44 39.87
CA TYR A 676 32.16 -1.59 38.74
C TYR A 676 32.48 -2.81 37.87
N TYR A 677 33.78 -3.09 37.70
CA TYR A 677 34.26 -4.19 36.87
C TYR A 677 34.01 -5.56 37.53
N GLU A 678 34.08 -5.63 38.87
CA GLU A 678 33.83 -6.86 39.63
C GLU A 678 32.34 -7.25 39.71
N ARG A 679 31.40 -6.34 39.43
CA ARG A 679 29.96 -6.67 39.32
C ARG A 679 29.54 -7.15 37.93
N ILE A 680 30.40 -6.98 36.93
CA ILE A 680 30.16 -7.36 35.54
C ILE A 680 30.75 -8.75 35.23
N GLU A 681 31.83 -9.15 35.91
CA GLU A 681 32.32 -10.54 35.92
C GLU A 681 31.33 -11.47 36.61
#